data_AF-A0A1U9K8R3-F1
#
_entry.id   AF-A0A1U9K8R3-F1
#
_cell.length_a   1.000
_cell.length_b   1.000
_cell.length_c   1.000
_cell.angle_alpha   90.00
_cell.angle_beta   90.00
_cell.angle_gamma   90.00
#
_symmetry.space_group_name_H-M   'P 1'
#
loop_
_entity.id
_entity.type
_entity.pdbx_description
1 polymer ?
#
loop_
_entity_poly.entity_id
_entity_poly.type
_entity_poly.pdbx_seq_one_letter_code
_entity_poly.pdbx_strand_id
1 'polypeptide(L)'
;MGRKKYFSALLMLLLFVSTTLGHSMFDNTAEAFEEVQVDGPKGVGTENRNWVTEPETPPTSSERYPVTVYEDVTIPMRDGVKLKGRLFVPDLPDGPGPCVLYPNGYGHGSPDSGENRIPRDLAERGYASLHVSMRGSGTSEGEGNLYNKYGEDGYDLVEWMADQPWCNGKVGTIGSSLRGINQWLIAKELPPSLKAISPIIACGDCYHYLWYPGGMLPGPGRVARGEPEYPSAIQHRNFDDWWRERSTLTEDLEAIASHDIAALISGGWNDYISPGNVHAFKEYSAAGGISKMIMGPGAHGSVTGLLPYDFETYQVLWFDRYLKGIDNGIDEEDNVLIYVQGPNQWRFEKAWPIPDTRTVKMYLSEQKSGSIESKNDGSFRSIPSWERSESANYEYSPESGPFLHTMLDSSSGRLKIDQTPYEEQTVTWTTSPLLDATEVTGTMTLDIWAETNAEDIDFVVQISDVAPDGTSTAVTAGYLNAPRSKSRSHPLPLVPGKIEHYQIEILPTSYVFKEGHRIRLSIAGGTKEHPEQRAPQGPGLNPNEASVKIYQDENHPSSLEIPVIGTAVPPLDPGSATDMITVVEHFKEEGEIANDAAFRSLQTHLTAVGHYENRGLTEKAVHHMKSFKLLLEHQNKNGWISEKAYNILKRDADYLIKKWQ
;
A
#
# COMPACT_ATOMS: atom_id res chain seq x y z
N MET A 1 49.83 -48.90 10.42
CA MET A 1 50.91 -48.02 9.90
C MET A 1 50.42 -47.47 8.55
N GLY A 2 50.28 -46.16 8.39
CA GLY A 2 49.82 -45.54 7.12
C GLY A 2 48.95 -44.30 7.33
N ARG A 3 49.55 -43.12 7.17
CA ARG A 3 49.04 -41.77 7.47
C ARG A 3 47.94 -41.29 6.50
N LYS A 4 46.93 -40.57 7.01
CA LYS A 4 46.12 -39.57 6.28
C LYS A 4 46.19 -38.24 7.05
N LYS A 5 46.67 -37.18 6.40
CA LYS A 5 46.40 -35.75 6.70
C LYS A 5 46.76 -34.91 5.47
N TYR A 6 46.00 -33.83 5.28
CA TYR A 6 46.13 -32.72 4.32
C TYR A 6 45.44 -32.87 2.95
N PHE A 7 44.20 -32.37 2.90
CA PHE A 7 43.55 -31.81 1.71
C PHE A 7 42.70 -30.62 2.16
N SER A 8 43.26 -29.40 2.14
CA SER A 8 42.54 -28.12 2.22
C SER A 8 43.51 -26.97 1.95
N ALA A 9 43.92 -26.74 0.70
CA ALA A 9 44.72 -25.54 0.35
C ALA A 9 44.80 -25.22 -1.16
N LEU A 10 43.90 -25.72 -2.01
CA LEU A 10 44.01 -25.49 -3.48
C LEU A 10 42.74 -24.97 -4.16
N LEU A 11 41.80 -24.40 -3.40
CA LEU A 11 40.58 -23.78 -3.95
C LEU A 11 40.42 -22.29 -3.57
N MET A 12 41.51 -21.64 -3.14
CA MET A 12 41.47 -20.28 -2.58
C MET A 12 42.40 -19.30 -3.32
N LEU A 13 42.67 -19.55 -4.62
CA LEU A 13 43.63 -18.74 -5.38
C LEU A 13 43.22 -18.44 -6.84
N LEU A 14 41.91 -18.33 -7.12
CA LEU A 14 41.38 -17.84 -8.40
C LEU A 14 40.32 -16.72 -8.23
N LEU A 15 40.29 -16.06 -7.07
CA LEU A 15 39.32 -14.99 -6.75
C LEU A 15 39.94 -13.58 -6.67
N PHE A 16 41.17 -13.38 -7.16
CA PHE A 16 41.77 -12.06 -7.22
C PHE A 16 42.43 -11.86 -8.58
N VAL A 17 41.71 -11.18 -9.49
CA VAL A 17 42.17 -10.20 -10.50
C VAL A 17 41.03 -10.00 -11.50
N SER A 18 40.13 -9.05 -11.21
CA SER A 18 39.41 -8.25 -12.22
C SER A 18 38.65 -7.09 -11.55
N THR A 19 39.35 -6.26 -10.78
CA THR A 19 38.84 -4.93 -10.42
C THR A 19 39.28 -3.96 -11.51
N THR A 20 38.37 -3.59 -12.41
CA THR A 20 38.28 -2.27 -13.08
C THR A 20 37.15 -2.29 -14.12
N LEU A 21 36.29 -1.25 -14.06
CA LEU A 21 35.24 -0.83 -15.02
C LEU A 21 33.80 -1.34 -14.77
N GLY A 22 32.92 -0.39 -14.44
CA GLY A 22 31.46 -0.46 -14.65
C GLY A 22 30.61 -0.95 -13.46
N HIS A 23 30.41 -0.13 -12.43
CA HIS A 23 29.36 -0.39 -11.43
C HIS A 23 28.00 -0.01 -12.03
N SER A 24 27.16 -1.00 -12.33
CA SER A 24 25.76 -0.80 -12.73
C SER A 24 24.86 -0.78 -11.48
N MET A 25 23.83 0.06 -11.50
CA MET A 25 22.89 0.27 -10.39
C MET A 25 21.98 -0.95 -10.10
N PHE A 26 22.20 -2.08 -10.79
CA PHE A 26 21.41 -3.31 -10.65
C PHE A 26 22.22 -4.50 -10.08
N ASP A 27 23.55 -4.39 -9.97
CA ASP A 27 24.41 -5.50 -9.49
C ASP A 27 24.46 -5.64 -7.96
N ASN A 28 23.82 -4.74 -7.20
CA ASN A 28 23.69 -4.89 -5.75
C ASN A 28 22.46 -5.69 -5.30
N THR A 29 21.76 -6.36 -6.22
CA THR A 29 20.51 -7.08 -5.93
C THR A 29 20.70 -8.49 -5.36
N ALA A 30 21.94 -8.97 -5.24
CA ALA A 30 22.25 -10.30 -4.71
C ALA A 30 22.54 -10.36 -3.19
N GLU A 31 22.66 -9.23 -2.49
CA GLU A 31 22.97 -9.19 -1.04
C GLU A 31 21.77 -8.82 -0.13
N ALA A 32 20.57 -8.60 -0.68
CA ALA A 32 19.38 -8.22 0.10
C ALA A 32 18.47 -9.39 0.51
N PHE A 33 18.75 -10.61 0.05
CA PHE A 33 17.90 -11.78 0.33
C PHE A 33 18.79 -12.94 0.82
N GLU A 34 19.18 -12.88 2.10
CA GLU A 34 19.31 -14.12 2.87
C GLU A 34 18.00 -14.90 2.66
N GLU A 35 18.10 -16.22 2.43
CA GLU A 35 17.01 -17.19 2.25
C GLU A 35 15.68 -16.66 2.82
N VAL A 36 14.64 -16.51 1.99
CA VAL A 36 13.28 -16.21 2.47
C VAL A 36 12.82 -17.40 3.31
N GLN A 37 13.24 -17.42 4.57
CA GLN A 37 12.71 -18.32 5.56
C GLN A 37 11.27 -17.86 5.80
N VAL A 38 10.34 -18.79 5.66
CA VAL A 38 8.99 -18.64 6.20
C VAL A 38 9.16 -18.46 7.71
N ASP A 39 9.15 -17.22 8.17
CA ASP A 39 9.71 -16.82 9.49
C ASP A 39 8.64 -16.20 10.42
N GLY A 40 7.38 -16.56 10.23
CA GLY A 40 6.31 -16.02 11.05
C GLY A 40 5.00 -16.78 11.03
N PRO A 41 4.17 -16.63 12.09
CA PRO A 41 2.82 -17.16 12.09
C PRO A 41 1.98 -16.48 11.01
N LYS A 42 1.08 -17.25 10.41
CA LYS A 42 -0.03 -16.69 9.62
C LYS A 42 -1.05 -16.06 10.57
N GLY A 43 -1.88 -15.15 10.06
CA GLY A 43 -3.03 -14.66 10.82
C GLY A 43 -3.96 -15.81 11.18
N VAL A 44 -4.45 -15.85 12.43
CA VAL A 44 -5.32 -16.95 12.88
C VAL A 44 -6.60 -16.95 12.05
N GLY A 45 -6.92 -18.09 11.44
CA GLY A 45 -8.05 -18.27 10.54
C GLY A 45 -7.75 -17.99 9.07
N THR A 46 -6.48 -17.76 8.70
CA THR A 46 -6.05 -17.63 7.31
C THR A 46 -5.27 -18.83 6.78
N GLU A 47 -5.12 -19.90 7.56
CA GLU A 47 -4.25 -21.05 7.27
C GLU A 47 -4.66 -21.80 6.00
N ASN A 48 -5.97 -21.91 5.75
CA ASN A 48 -6.54 -22.64 4.61
C ASN A 48 -6.71 -21.79 3.34
N ARG A 49 -6.19 -20.55 3.33
CA ARG A 49 -6.19 -19.72 2.11
C ARG A 49 -5.21 -20.25 1.06
N ASN A 50 -5.28 -19.70 -0.14
CA ASN A 50 -4.45 -20.08 -1.27
C ASN A 50 -3.01 -19.53 -1.15
N TRP A 51 -2.26 -20.05 -0.18
CA TRP A 51 -0.86 -19.70 0.06
C TRP A 51 0.04 -20.37 -0.98
N VAL A 52 0.90 -19.58 -1.61
CA VAL A 52 1.91 -20.10 -2.53
C VAL A 52 3.03 -20.72 -1.72
N THR A 53 3.24 -22.04 -1.88
CA THR A 53 4.22 -22.79 -1.09
C THR A 53 5.51 -23.07 -1.81
N GLU A 54 5.46 -23.21 -3.14
CA GLU A 54 6.59 -23.61 -3.97
C GLU A 54 6.55 -22.87 -5.32
N PRO A 55 7.69 -22.72 -6.01
CA PRO A 55 7.70 -22.29 -7.40
C PRO A 55 6.95 -23.28 -8.29
N GLU A 56 6.28 -22.80 -9.32
CA GLU A 56 5.62 -23.64 -10.31
C GLU A 56 6.34 -23.56 -11.66
N THR A 57 6.12 -24.57 -12.50
CA THR A 57 6.63 -24.54 -13.88
C THR A 57 5.67 -23.72 -14.74
N PRO A 58 6.12 -22.64 -15.39
CA PRO A 58 5.23 -21.80 -16.18
C PRO A 58 4.58 -22.56 -17.35
N PRO A 59 3.32 -22.25 -17.70
CA PRO A 59 2.58 -22.98 -18.74
C PRO A 59 2.94 -22.64 -20.20
N THR A 60 3.87 -21.70 -20.48
CA THR A 60 4.11 -21.18 -21.85
C THR A 60 5.41 -21.59 -22.55
N SER A 61 5.45 -21.27 -23.84
CA SER A 61 6.45 -21.65 -24.84
C SER A 61 7.83 -21.05 -24.60
N SER A 62 8.85 -21.91 -24.64
CA SER A 62 10.27 -21.55 -24.61
C SER A 62 10.84 -21.13 -25.97
N GLU A 63 10.00 -20.94 -26.99
CA GLU A 63 10.46 -20.56 -28.33
C GLU A 63 11.14 -19.20 -28.32
N ARG A 64 12.30 -19.14 -28.99
CA ARG A 64 13.12 -17.95 -29.12
C ARG A 64 13.42 -17.71 -30.60
N TYR A 65 13.19 -16.50 -31.07
CA TYR A 65 13.42 -16.08 -32.46
C TYR A 65 14.66 -15.18 -32.56
N PRO A 66 15.41 -15.24 -33.68
CA PRO A 66 16.42 -14.24 -33.99
C PRO A 66 15.80 -12.84 -34.04
N VAL A 67 16.53 -11.82 -33.59
CA VAL A 67 16.05 -10.44 -33.52
C VAL A 67 16.94 -9.52 -34.36
N THR A 68 16.31 -8.76 -35.26
CA THR A 68 16.95 -7.63 -35.95
C THR A 68 16.75 -6.36 -35.12
N VAL A 69 17.84 -5.63 -34.88
CA VAL A 69 17.82 -4.38 -34.10
C VAL A 69 18.05 -3.19 -35.02
N TYR A 70 17.15 -2.21 -34.95
CA TYR A 70 17.28 -0.90 -35.59
C TYR A 70 17.59 0.15 -34.53
N GLU A 71 18.81 0.67 -34.57
CA GLU A 71 19.38 1.50 -33.49
C GLU A 71 18.84 2.94 -33.41
N ASP A 72 18.36 3.51 -34.51
CA ASP A 72 17.88 4.90 -34.58
C ASP A 72 16.62 4.99 -35.45
N VAL A 73 15.48 4.65 -34.86
CA VAL A 73 14.16 4.81 -35.47
C VAL A 73 13.63 6.20 -35.15
N THR A 74 13.06 6.86 -36.16
CA THR A 74 12.46 8.19 -36.05
C THR A 74 10.96 8.08 -36.32
N ILE A 75 10.13 8.41 -35.34
CA ILE A 75 8.68 8.36 -35.44
C ILE A 75 8.11 9.79 -35.40
N PRO A 76 7.42 10.26 -36.44
CA PRO A 76 6.76 11.57 -36.42
C PRO A 76 5.44 11.50 -35.64
N MET A 77 5.26 12.41 -34.67
CA MET A 77 4.01 12.61 -33.96
C MET A 77 3.06 13.50 -34.78
N ARG A 78 1.79 13.58 -34.38
CA ARG A 78 0.75 14.38 -35.06
C ARG A 78 1.08 15.87 -35.21
N ASP A 79 1.90 16.42 -34.32
CA ASP A 79 2.34 17.82 -34.33
C ASP A 79 3.67 18.04 -35.06
N GLY A 80 4.22 16.98 -35.67
CA GLY A 80 5.47 17.01 -36.43
C GLY A 80 6.74 16.81 -35.58
N VAL A 81 6.64 16.76 -34.25
CA VAL A 81 7.76 16.40 -33.38
C VAL A 81 8.21 14.97 -33.66
N LYS A 82 9.53 14.76 -33.69
CA LYS A 82 10.10 13.44 -33.98
C LYS A 82 10.61 12.79 -32.71
N LEU A 83 10.03 11.65 -32.37
CA LEU A 83 10.53 10.80 -31.30
C LEU A 83 11.58 9.84 -31.85
N LYS A 84 12.57 9.54 -31.01
CA LYS A 84 13.69 8.64 -31.29
C LYS A 84 13.55 7.37 -30.46
N GLY A 85 13.92 6.24 -31.06
CA GLY A 85 13.89 4.97 -30.35
C GLY A 85 14.71 3.89 -31.01
N ARG A 86 14.74 2.74 -30.33
CA ARG A 86 15.35 1.50 -30.79
C ARG A 86 14.27 0.45 -30.99
N LEU A 87 14.25 -0.16 -32.17
CA LEU A 87 13.26 -1.16 -32.54
C LEU A 87 13.91 -2.54 -32.62
N PHE A 88 13.25 -3.52 -32.01
CA PHE A 88 13.64 -4.92 -31.99
C PHE A 88 12.58 -5.73 -32.72
N VAL A 89 12.91 -6.28 -33.89
CA VAL A 89 11.96 -7.01 -34.73
C VAL A 89 12.34 -8.50 -34.76
N PRO A 90 11.47 -9.41 -34.30
CA PRO A 90 11.69 -10.84 -34.43
C PRO A 90 11.59 -11.31 -35.89
N ASP A 91 12.41 -12.28 -36.25
CA ASP A 91 12.29 -13.03 -37.51
C ASP A 91 11.26 -14.16 -37.33
N LEU A 92 9.99 -13.85 -37.62
CA LEU A 92 8.86 -14.77 -37.45
C LEU A 92 8.57 -15.53 -38.76
N PRO A 93 8.41 -16.87 -38.70
CA PRO A 93 8.15 -17.68 -39.89
C PRO A 93 6.73 -17.49 -40.47
N ASP A 94 5.76 -17.11 -39.63
CA ASP A 94 4.33 -17.13 -39.96
C ASP A 94 3.72 -15.73 -40.18
N GLY A 95 4.55 -14.72 -40.47
CA GLY A 95 4.14 -13.34 -40.70
C GLY A 95 4.23 -12.44 -39.46
N PRO A 96 3.56 -11.27 -39.46
CA PRO A 96 3.71 -10.28 -38.39
C PRO A 96 3.17 -10.79 -37.04
N GLY A 97 3.87 -10.43 -35.97
CA GLY A 97 3.51 -10.75 -34.60
C GLY A 97 2.86 -9.56 -33.87
N PRO A 98 2.46 -9.74 -32.60
CA PRO A 98 2.08 -8.62 -31.76
C PRO A 98 3.26 -7.72 -31.41
N CYS A 99 2.96 -6.52 -30.92
CA CYS A 99 3.97 -5.51 -30.64
C CYS A 99 3.92 -5.04 -29.20
N VAL A 100 5.06 -4.62 -28.65
CA VAL A 100 5.14 -4.06 -27.29
C VAL A 100 5.88 -2.73 -27.31
N LEU A 101 5.22 -1.69 -26.82
CA LEU A 101 5.79 -0.36 -26.64
C LEU A 101 6.40 -0.26 -25.23
N TYR A 102 7.64 0.24 -25.16
CA TYR A 102 8.34 0.58 -23.94
C TYR A 102 8.57 2.12 -23.90
N PRO A 103 7.60 2.88 -23.35
CA PRO A 103 7.58 4.35 -23.43
C PRO A 103 8.47 4.99 -22.36
N ASN A 104 9.73 5.28 -22.69
CA ASN A 104 10.74 5.70 -21.72
C ASN A 104 10.91 7.22 -21.64
N GLY A 105 10.41 7.82 -20.56
CA GLY A 105 10.60 9.24 -20.25
C GLY A 105 12.00 9.62 -19.76
N TYR A 106 12.86 8.64 -19.46
CA TYR A 106 14.28 8.87 -19.13
C TYR A 106 15.19 8.77 -20.38
N GLY A 107 14.61 8.36 -21.49
CA GLY A 107 15.28 8.14 -22.77
C GLY A 107 15.74 6.70 -23.00
N HIS A 108 15.84 6.30 -24.27
CA HIS A 108 16.08 4.90 -24.66
C HIS A 108 17.54 4.39 -24.54
N GLY A 109 18.42 5.21 -23.96
CA GLY A 109 19.81 4.85 -23.63
C GLY A 109 20.71 4.48 -24.83
N SER A 110 21.98 4.22 -24.53
CA SER A 110 22.93 3.66 -25.49
C SER A 110 22.59 2.20 -25.85
N PRO A 111 23.16 1.64 -26.94
CA PRO A 111 22.90 0.24 -27.33
C PRO A 111 23.23 -0.77 -26.23
N ASP A 112 24.31 -0.55 -25.49
CA ASP A 112 24.77 -1.42 -24.39
C ASP A 112 24.06 -1.17 -23.06
N SER A 113 23.05 -0.30 -23.02
CA SER A 113 22.27 -0.03 -21.82
C SER A 113 21.53 -1.29 -21.36
N GLY A 114 21.59 -1.58 -20.05
CA GLY A 114 20.79 -2.65 -19.43
C GLY A 114 19.28 -2.46 -19.59
N GLU A 115 18.82 -1.24 -19.87
CA GLU A 115 17.40 -0.95 -20.15
C GLU A 115 16.89 -1.60 -21.45
N ASN A 116 17.78 -2.02 -22.35
CA ASN A 116 17.42 -2.75 -23.57
C ASN A 116 17.14 -4.25 -23.32
N ARG A 117 17.37 -4.76 -22.11
CA ARG A 117 17.14 -6.18 -21.77
C ARG A 117 15.68 -6.58 -21.97
N ILE A 118 14.73 -5.80 -21.46
CA ILE A 118 13.30 -6.11 -21.52
C ILE A 118 12.77 -6.09 -22.97
N PRO A 119 12.96 -5.01 -23.76
CA PRO A 119 12.55 -5.00 -25.17
C PRO A 119 13.17 -6.13 -25.99
N ARG A 120 14.43 -6.48 -25.73
CA ARG A 120 15.10 -7.59 -26.42
C ARG A 120 14.50 -8.94 -26.03
N ASP A 121 14.28 -9.20 -24.75
CA ASP A 121 13.69 -10.48 -24.29
C ASP A 121 12.29 -10.70 -24.88
N LEU A 122 11.46 -9.65 -24.91
CA LEU A 122 10.15 -9.68 -25.56
C LEU A 122 10.26 -9.94 -27.07
N ALA A 123 11.19 -9.27 -27.76
CA ALA A 123 11.44 -9.54 -29.17
C ALA A 123 11.87 -10.99 -29.43
N GLU A 124 12.77 -11.53 -28.63
CA GLU A 124 13.15 -12.94 -28.75
C GLU A 124 11.97 -13.88 -28.51
N ARG A 125 10.95 -13.47 -27.74
CA ARG A 125 9.69 -14.23 -27.53
C ARG A 125 8.61 -13.95 -28.59
N GLY A 126 8.96 -13.26 -29.68
CA GLY A 126 8.08 -13.02 -30.82
C GLY A 126 7.24 -11.73 -30.74
N TYR A 127 7.63 -10.76 -29.91
CA TYR A 127 6.99 -9.44 -29.84
C TYR A 127 7.86 -8.35 -30.48
N ALA A 128 7.44 -7.75 -31.58
CA ALA A 128 8.17 -6.60 -32.09
C ALA A 128 8.13 -5.47 -31.05
N SER A 129 9.29 -5.06 -30.54
CA SER A 129 9.39 -4.22 -29.35
C SER A 129 10.04 -2.88 -29.66
N LEU A 130 9.39 -1.78 -29.28
CA LEU A 130 9.88 -0.41 -29.49
C LEU A 130 10.28 0.23 -28.15
N HIS A 131 11.57 0.46 -27.96
CA HIS A 131 12.08 1.26 -26.85
C HIS A 131 12.21 2.71 -27.31
N VAL A 132 11.29 3.57 -26.89
CA VAL A 132 11.22 4.97 -27.35
C VAL A 132 11.59 5.95 -26.25
N SER A 133 12.34 6.99 -26.61
CA SER A 133 12.46 8.21 -25.83
C SER A 133 11.18 9.02 -25.98
N MET A 134 10.44 9.21 -24.89
CA MET A 134 9.29 10.13 -24.92
C MET A 134 9.76 11.57 -25.19
N ARG A 135 8.84 12.44 -25.60
CA ARG A 135 9.10 13.84 -25.92
C ARG A 135 9.99 14.54 -24.88
N GLY A 136 10.99 15.27 -25.36
CA GLY A 136 11.95 16.00 -24.53
C GLY A 136 12.92 15.13 -23.71
N SER A 137 12.98 13.81 -23.95
CA SER A 137 13.92 12.90 -23.29
C SER A 137 14.91 12.28 -24.28
N GLY A 138 16.11 11.92 -23.80
CA GLY A 138 17.17 11.34 -24.65
C GLY A 138 17.48 12.21 -25.86
N THR A 139 17.28 11.67 -27.06
CA THR A 139 17.51 12.37 -28.34
C THR A 139 16.22 12.74 -29.08
N SER A 140 15.05 12.54 -28.46
CA SER A 140 13.76 12.96 -29.03
C SER A 140 13.61 14.48 -29.03
N GLU A 141 12.90 15.00 -30.02
CA GLU A 141 12.56 16.43 -30.11
C GLU A 141 11.49 16.83 -29.05
N GLY A 142 11.18 18.13 -28.99
CA GLY A 142 10.18 18.71 -28.09
C GLY A 142 10.68 19.01 -26.67
N GLU A 143 9.76 19.44 -25.80
CA GLU A 143 10.06 19.82 -24.41
C GLU A 143 9.44 18.84 -23.42
N GLY A 144 10.22 18.39 -22.43
CA GLY A 144 9.72 17.60 -21.31
C GLY A 144 9.16 18.54 -20.23
N ASN A 145 7.88 18.39 -19.87
CA ASN A 145 7.23 19.22 -18.85
C ASN A 145 6.17 18.41 -18.08
N LEU A 146 6.60 17.61 -17.11
CA LEU A 146 5.77 16.70 -16.32
C LEU A 146 4.71 15.94 -17.14
N TYR A 147 5.19 15.02 -17.97
CA TYR A 147 4.36 14.10 -18.77
C TYR A 147 3.42 14.80 -19.76
N ASN A 148 3.61 16.11 -20.01
CA ASN A 148 2.85 16.84 -21.01
C ASN A 148 2.93 16.14 -22.37
N LYS A 149 1.77 15.94 -23.01
CA LYS A 149 1.61 15.24 -24.30
C LYS A 149 1.99 13.76 -24.31
N TYR A 150 2.40 13.15 -23.20
CA TYR A 150 2.83 11.74 -23.20
C TYR A 150 1.70 10.77 -23.53
N GLY A 151 0.45 11.09 -23.16
CA GLY A 151 -0.74 10.35 -23.60
C GLY A 151 -0.91 10.41 -25.12
N GLU A 152 -1.04 11.63 -25.67
CA GLU A 152 -1.21 11.88 -27.13
C GLU A 152 -0.07 11.28 -27.97
N ASP A 153 1.18 11.46 -27.54
CA ASP A 153 2.36 10.91 -28.22
C ASP A 153 2.34 9.38 -28.18
N GLY A 154 1.93 8.78 -27.06
CA GLY A 154 1.85 7.33 -26.99
C GLY A 154 0.65 6.74 -27.72
N TYR A 155 -0.46 7.47 -27.88
CA TYR A 155 -1.49 7.12 -28.86
C TYR A 155 -0.87 7.03 -30.27
N ASP A 156 -0.13 8.08 -30.68
CA ASP A 156 0.51 8.12 -32.00
C ASP A 156 1.52 6.97 -32.18
N LEU A 157 2.29 6.65 -31.14
CA LEU A 157 3.23 5.54 -31.14
C LEU A 157 2.53 4.18 -31.27
N VAL A 158 1.45 3.95 -30.51
CA VAL A 158 0.67 2.70 -30.58
C VAL A 158 0.12 2.49 -31.99
N GLU A 159 -0.54 3.50 -32.55
CA GLU A 159 -1.14 3.38 -33.89
C GLU A 159 -0.06 3.33 -34.99
N TRP A 160 1.06 4.05 -34.83
CA TRP A 160 2.19 3.93 -35.74
C TRP A 160 2.78 2.52 -35.76
N MET A 161 2.97 1.89 -34.58
CA MET A 161 3.45 0.51 -34.49
C MET A 161 2.46 -0.47 -35.13
N ALA A 162 1.16 -0.30 -34.87
CA ALA A 162 0.11 -1.16 -35.39
C ALA A 162 0.03 -1.17 -36.94
N ASP A 163 0.38 -0.07 -37.59
CA ASP A 163 0.40 0.08 -39.06
C ASP A 163 1.67 -0.52 -39.72
N GLN A 164 2.67 -0.93 -38.93
CA GLN A 164 3.91 -1.47 -39.49
C GLN A 164 3.75 -2.91 -40.02
N PRO A 165 4.48 -3.30 -41.08
CA PRO A 165 4.34 -4.64 -41.70
C PRO A 165 4.81 -5.80 -40.83
N TRP A 166 5.48 -5.51 -39.71
CA TRP A 166 5.92 -6.49 -38.71
C TRP A 166 4.93 -6.62 -37.54
N CYS A 167 3.89 -5.77 -37.47
CA CYS A 167 2.87 -5.78 -36.44
C CYS A 167 1.55 -6.38 -36.96
N ASN A 168 0.89 -7.19 -36.15
CA ASN A 168 -0.42 -7.77 -36.47
C ASN A 168 -1.60 -6.90 -36.02
N GLY A 169 -1.34 -5.62 -35.72
CA GLY A 169 -2.33 -4.65 -35.24
C GLY A 169 -2.65 -4.72 -33.75
N LYS A 170 -2.03 -5.62 -32.99
CA LYS A 170 -2.19 -5.68 -31.52
C LYS A 170 -0.94 -5.16 -30.82
N VAL A 171 -1.11 -4.15 -29.99
CA VAL A 171 -0.04 -3.50 -29.25
C VAL A 171 -0.29 -3.64 -27.74
N GLY A 172 0.76 -3.94 -26.99
CA GLY A 172 0.78 -3.79 -25.54
C GLY A 172 1.80 -2.76 -25.09
N THR A 173 1.74 -2.37 -23.82
CA THR A 173 2.75 -1.48 -23.19
C THR A 173 3.30 -2.10 -21.91
N ILE A 174 4.55 -1.79 -21.58
CA ILE A 174 5.22 -2.28 -20.36
C ILE A 174 6.22 -1.28 -19.82
N GLY A 175 6.45 -1.31 -18.50
CA GLY A 175 7.52 -0.57 -17.84
C GLY A 175 7.18 -0.12 -16.43
N SER A 176 8.23 0.25 -15.70
CA SER A 176 8.16 0.66 -14.29
C SER A 176 8.26 2.17 -14.06
N SER A 177 7.69 2.64 -12.95
CA SER A 177 7.74 4.04 -12.50
C SER A 177 7.16 4.97 -13.57
N LEU A 178 7.89 5.99 -14.04
CA LEU A 178 7.46 6.86 -15.13
C LEU A 178 7.01 6.09 -16.37
N ARG A 179 7.67 4.99 -16.71
CA ARG A 179 7.23 4.15 -17.84
C ARG A 179 5.88 3.51 -17.57
N GLY A 180 5.56 3.18 -16.32
CA GLY A 180 4.25 2.69 -15.88
C GLY A 180 3.19 3.78 -15.89
N ILE A 181 3.51 4.99 -15.41
CA ILE A 181 2.62 6.17 -15.47
C ILE A 181 2.25 6.47 -16.93
N ASN A 182 3.23 6.40 -17.84
CA ASN A 182 3.00 6.58 -19.27
C ASN A 182 1.95 5.61 -19.81
N GLN A 183 1.92 4.36 -19.35
CA GLN A 183 0.91 3.39 -19.82
C GLN A 183 -0.51 3.83 -19.49
N TRP A 184 -0.74 4.37 -18.29
CA TRP A 184 -2.04 4.91 -17.90
C TRP A 184 -2.43 6.13 -18.75
N LEU A 185 -1.49 7.06 -18.96
CA LEU A 185 -1.71 8.23 -19.82
C LEU A 185 -2.00 7.83 -21.27
N ILE A 186 -1.34 6.80 -21.79
CA ILE A 186 -1.57 6.28 -23.15
C ILE A 186 -2.93 5.60 -23.23
N ALA A 187 -3.25 4.75 -22.26
CA ALA A 187 -4.53 4.06 -22.21
C ALA A 187 -5.70 5.05 -22.10
N LYS A 188 -5.53 6.16 -21.37
CA LYS A 188 -6.52 7.25 -21.27
C LYS A 188 -6.92 7.84 -22.62
N GLU A 189 -6.03 7.84 -23.61
CA GLU A 189 -6.33 8.29 -24.98
C GLU A 189 -7.07 7.24 -25.83
N LEU A 190 -7.32 6.05 -25.27
CA LEU A 190 -8.06 4.94 -25.87
C LEU A 190 -7.60 4.56 -27.30
N PRO A 191 -6.30 4.35 -27.56
CA PRO A 191 -5.82 3.91 -28.87
C PRO A 191 -6.43 2.55 -29.23
N PRO A 192 -7.09 2.42 -30.40
CA PRO A 192 -7.84 1.21 -30.76
C PRO A 192 -6.95 -0.03 -30.92
N SER A 193 -5.65 0.13 -31.17
CA SER A 193 -4.71 -0.97 -31.32
C SER A 193 -4.10 -1.44 -29.99
N LEU A 194 -4.30 -0.71 -28.88
CA LEU A 194 -3.86 -1.12 -27.55
C LEU A 194 -4.77 -2.21 -26.99
N LYS A 195 -4.17 -3.29 -26.48
CA LYS A 195 -4.89 -4.46 -25.95
C LYS A 195 -4.44 -4.90 -24.57
N ALA A 196 -3.22 -4.56 -24.15
CA ALA A 196 -2.73 -4.94 -22.83
C ALA A 196 -1.69 -3.94 -22.29
N ILE A 197 -1.77 -3.63 -21.00
CA ILE A 197 -0.80 -2.81 -20.26
C ILE A 197 -0.26 -3.60 -19.06
N SER A 198 0.98 -3.32 -18.67
CA SER A 198 1.59 -3.82 -17.43
C SER A 198 2.28 -2.67 -16.67
N PRO A 199 1.50 -1.80 -15.99
CA PRO A 199 2.04 -0.70 -15.19
C PRO A 199 2.64 -1.21 -13.87
N ILE A 200 3.95 -0.98 -13.68
CA ILE A 200 4.71 -1.47 -12.52
C ILE A 200 5.12 -0.27 -11.64
N ILE A 201 4.83 -0.32 -10.34
CA ILE A 201 5.23 0.69 -9.35
C ILE A 201 4.87 2.11 -9.86
N ALA A 202 3.58 2.31 -10.15
CA ALA A 202 3.06 3.46 -10.86
C ALA A 202 1.76 3.99 -10.22
N CYS A 203 1.21 5.05 -10.80
CA CYS A 203 -0.05 5.66 -10.40
C CYS A 203 -0.88 6.02 -11.64
N GLY A 204 -2.20 5.90 -11.53
CA GLY A 204 -3.14 6.59 -12.41
C GLY A 204 -3.31 8.04 -11.97
N ASP A 205 -3.84 8.25 -10.76
CA ASP A 205 -3.95 9.56 -10.10
C ASP A 205 -2.62 9.96 -9.44
N CYS A 206 -1.67 10.42 -10.26
CA CYS A 206 -0.35 10.82 -9.76
C CYS A 206 -0.36 12.15 -9.00
N TYR A 207 -1.39 12.99 -9.16
CA TYR A 207 -1.56 14.12 -8.25
C TYR A 207 -1.69 13.60 -6.82
N HIS A 208 -2.62 12.68 -6.58
CA HIS A 208 -2.91 12.21 -5.23
C HIS A 208 -1.86 11.25 -4.68
N TYR A 209 -1.32 10.33 -5.49
CA TYR A 209 -0.45 9.26 -4.97
C TYR A 209 1.05 9.51 -5.11
N LEU A 210 1.47 10.54 -5.85
CA LEU A 210 2.89 10.81 -6.10
C LEU A 210 3.31 12.25 -5.78
N TRP A 211 2.53 13.24 -6.18
CA TRP A 211 2.92 14.65 -6.07
C TRP A 211 2.41 15.30 -4.80
N TYR A 212 1.16 15.05 -4.44
CA TYR A 212 0.49 15.59 -3.26
C TYR A 212 -0.24 14.50 -2.45
N PRO A 213 0.43 13.46 -1.93
CA PRO A 213 -0.17 12.54 -0.96
C PRO A 213 -0.80 13.29 0.21
N GLY A 214 -2.08 13.02 0.47
CA GLY A 214 -2.86 13.74 1.46
C GLY A 214 -3.10 15.23 1.15
N GLY A 215 -2.66 15.75 0.00
CA GLY A 215 -2.61 17.19 -0.30
C GLY A 215 -1.39 17.91 0.29
N MET A 216 -0.44 17.16 0.86
CA MET A 216 0.80 17.71 1.42
C MET A 216 1.72 18.22 0.32
N LEU A 217 2.62 19.14 0.66
CA LEU A 217 3.58 19.66 -0.31
C LEU A 217 4.58 18.57 -0.75
N PRO A 218 5.02 18.56 -2.01
CA PRO A 218 6.08 17.67 -2.45
C PRO A 218 7.37 18.01 -1.68
N GLY A 219 8.10 16.98 -1.28
CA GLY A 219 9.19 17.12 -0.32
C GLY A 219 10.47 17.77 -0.86
N PRO A 220 11.31 18.29 0.05
CA PRO A 220 12.55 18.99 -0.28
C PRO A 220 13.55 18.09 -1.05
N GLY A 221 13.44 16.77 -0.91
CA GLY A 221 14.23 15.81 -1.69
C GLY A 221 14.09 16.00 -3.21
N ARG A 222 12.93 16.44 -3.71
CA ARG A 222 12.74 16.73 -5.16
C ARG A 222 13.55 17.94 -5.61
N VAL A 223 13.60 19.00 -4.78
CA VAL A 223 14.47 20.18 -5.01
C VAL A 223 15.93 19.76 -5.01
N ALA A 224 16.34 18.97 -4.03
CA ALA A 224 17.73 18.51 -3.88
C ALA A 224 18.21 17.67 -5.08
N ARG A 225 17.31 16.92 -5.74
CA ARG A 225 17.60 16.17 -6.97
C ARG A 225 17.65 17.04 -8.24
N GLY A 226 17.21 18.30 -8.16
CA GLY A 226 17.10 19.18 -9.32
C GLY A 226 16.08 18.68 -10.34
N GLU A 227 15.00 18.03 -9.88
CA GLU A 227 13.96 17.48 -10.77
C GLU A 227 13.33 18.60 -11.62
N PRO A 228 13.43 18.54 -12.97
CA PRO A 228 12.90 19.57 -13.85
C PRO A 228 11.40 19.79 -13.71
N GLU A 229 10.65 18.78 -13.25
CA GLU A 229 9.21 18.83 -13.13
C GLU A 229 8.71 19.51 -11.85
N TYR A 230 9.57 19.62 -10.82
CA TYR A 230 9.18 20.17 -9.52
C TYR A 230 8.63 21.61 -9.59
N PRO A 231 9.24 22.57 -10.34
CA PRO A 231 8.69 23.92 -10.45
C PRO A 231 7.26 23.95 -11.01
N SER A 232 6.97 23.14 -12.03
CA SER A 232 5.63 23.06 -12.63
C SER A 232 4.62 22.50 -11.64
N ALA A 233 4.97 21.43 -10.92
CA ALA A 233 4.11 20.87 -9.89
C ALA A 233 3.77 21.93 -8.82
N ILE A 234 4.77 22.64 -8.29
CA ILE A 234 4.57 23.69 -7.26
C ILE A 234 3.69 24.84 -7.76
N GLN A 235 3.83 25.25 -9.02
CA GLN A 235 2.95 26.26 -9.63
C GLN A 235 1.48 25.81 -9.63
N HIS A 236 1.25 24.50 -9.74
CA HIS A 236 -0.07 23.86 -9.73
C HIS A 236 -0.31 23.10 -8.39
N ARG A 237 -0.14 23.76 -7.23
CA ARG A 237 -0.34 23.10 -5.91
C ARG A 237 -1.73 22.45 -5.74
N ASN A 238 -2.76 23.07 -6.28
CA ASN A 238 -4.13 22.56 -6.20
C ASN A 238 -4.43 21.66 -7.40
N PHE A 239 -5.34 20.71 -7.22
CA PHE A 239 -5.81 19.90 -8.34
C PHE A 239 -6.66 20.74 -9.29
N ASP A 240 -6.08 21.11 -10.44
CA ASP A 240 -6.72 21.90 -11.50
C ASP A 240 -6.69 21.15 -12.84
N ASP A 241 -7.10 21.81 -13.92
CA ASP A 241 -7.17 21.20 -15.25
C ASP A 241 -5.78 20.74 -15.76
N TRP A 242 -4.71 21.39 -15.30
CA TRP A 242 -3.35 21.00 -15.65
C TRP A 242 -3.01 19.61 -15.10
N TRP A 243 -3.42 19.30 -13.86
CA TRP A 243 -3.30 17.96 -13.29
C TRP A 243 -4.27 16.95 -13.88
N ARG A 244 -5.50 17.37 -14.21
CA ARG A 244 -6.51 16.51 -14.85
C ARG A 244 -6.02 15.96 -16.19
N GLU A 245 -5.32 16.78 -16.97
CA GLU A 245 -4.67 16.36 -18.23
C GLU A 245 -3.51 15.38 -18.01
N ARG A 246 -2.86 15.42 -16.84
CA ARG A 246 -1.62 14.68 -16.52
C ARG A 246 -1.83 13.54 -15.53
N SER A 247 -3.08 13.19 -15.26
CA SER A 247 -3.48 12.10 -14.37
C SER A 247 -4.55 11.26 -15.05
N THR A 248 -4.60 9.97 -14.70
CA THR A 248 -5.66 9.04 -15.10
C THR A 248 -6.56 8.82 -13.91
N LEU A 249 -7.71 9.50 -13.92
CA LEU A 249 -8.67 9.53 -12.83
C LEU A 249 -9.62 8.34 -12.88
N THR A 250 -10.51 8.21 -11.89
CA THR A 250 -11.50 7.11 -11.83
C THR A 250 -12.34 7.03 -13.11
N GLU A 251 -12.83 8.17 -13.63
CA GLU A 251 -13.60 8.19 -14.87
C GLU A 251 -12.79 7.73 -16.10
N ASP A 252 -11.48 8.00 -16.12
CA ASP A 252 -10.58 7.54 -17.18
C ASP A 252 -10.36 6.03 -17.04
N LEU A 253 -10.15 5.52 -15.82
CA LEU A 253 -10.00 4.08 -15.55
C LEU A 253 -11.25 3.29 -15.95
N GLU A 254 -12.44 3.79 -15.64
CA GLU A 254 -13.72 3.22 -16.08
C GLU A 254 -13.83 3.20 -17.62
N ALA A 255 -13.43 4.30 -18.28
CA ALA A 255 -13.40 4.37 -19.73
C ALA A 255 -12.44 3.34 -20.32
N ILE A 256 -11.21 3.24 -19.81
CA ILE A 256 -10.22 2.25 -20.26
C ILE A 256 -10.74 0.82 -20.08
N ALA A 257 -11.36 0.52 -18.92
CA ALA A 257 -11.95 -0.79 -18.64
C ALA A 257 -13.03 -1.17 -19.66
N SER A 258 -13.89 -0.21 -20.04
CA SER A 258 -14.95 -0.43 -21.04
C SER A 258 -14.44 -0.64 -22.48
N HIS A 259 -13.15 -0.43 -22.74
CA HIS A 259 -12.51 -0.65 -24.04
C HIS A 259 -11.69 -1.95 -24.09
N ASP A 260 -11.91 -2.87 -23.14
CA ASP A 260 -11.30 -4.21 -23.10
C ASP A 260 -9.77 -4.21 -23.13
N ILE A 261 -9.13 -3.16 -22.59
CA ILE A 261 -7.67 -3.12 -22.41
C ILE A 261 -7.33 -3.96 -21.18
N ALA A 262 -6.48 -4.98 -21.32
CA ALA A 262 -6.13 -5.83 -20.19
C ALA A 262 -5.02 -5.18 -19.34
N ALA A 263 -5.22 -4.98 -18.02
CA ALA A 263 -4.22 -4.39 -17.13
C ALA A 263 -3.60 -5.38 -16.11
N LEU A 264 -2.29 -5.63 -16.20
CA LEU A 264 -1.49 -6.31 -15.16
C LEU A 264 -0.81 -5.27 -14.26
N ILE A 265 -1.45 -4.94 -13.15
CA ILE A 265 -1.07 -3.84 -12.27
C ILE A 265 -0.18 -4.37 -11.16
N SER A 266 1.06 -3.87 -11.04
CA SER A 266 2.04 -4.47 -10.12
C SER A 266 2.74 -3.43 -9.26
N GLY A 267 3.04 -3.75 -8.00
CA GLY A 267 3.66 -2.81 -7.08
C GLY A 267 4.33 -3.49 -5.88
N GLY A 268 4.72 -2.68 -4.91
CA GLY A 268 5.29 -3.13 -3.65
C GLY A 268 4.68 -2.42 -2.46
N TRP A 269 4.50 -3.12 -1.33
CA TRP A 269 3.92 -2.54 -0.11
C TRP A 269 4.76 -1.42 0.50
N ASN A 270 6.08 -1.46 0.27
CA ASN A 270 7.02 -0.47 0.79
C ASN A 270 7.41 0.57 -0.27
N ASP A 271 6.70 0.61 -1.41
CA ASP A 271 6.86 1.63 -2.43
C ASP A 271 5.88 2.79 -2.21
N TYR A 272 6.37 4.00 -2.43
CA TYR A 272 5.65 5.23 -2.14
C TYR A 272 4.65 5.65 -3.23
N ILE A 273 4.64 5.01 -4.40
CA ILE A 273 3.69 5.26 -5.51
C ILE A 273 2.62 4.17 -5.60
N SER A 274 2.98 2.94 -5.22
CA SER A 274 2.18 1.73 -5.35
C SER A 274 0.80 1.77 -4.69
N PRO A 275 0.49 2.60 -3.67
CA PRO A 275 -0.88 2.87 -3.29
C PRO A 275 -1.77 3.33 -4.46
N GLY A 276 -1.21 4.07 -5.42
CA GLY A 276 -1.89 4.48 -6.66
C GLY A 276 -2.18 3.31 -7.61
N ASN A 277 -1.36 2.26 -7.59
CA ASN A 277 -1.63 1.01 -8.32
C ASN A 277 -2.74 0.20 -7.63
N VAL A 278 -2.75 0.15 -6.29
CA VAL A 278 -3.84 -0.49 -5.53
C VAL A 278 -5.17 0.23 -5.81
N HIS A 279 -5.17 1.57 -5.81
CA HIS A 279 -6.33 2.37 -6.19
C HIS A 279 -6.75 2.09 -7.64
N ALA A 280 -5.80 2.13 -8.59
CA ALA A 280 -6.10 1.87 -9.99
C ALA A 280 -6.73 0.49 -10.18
N PHE A 281 -6.18 -0.57 -9.56
CA PHE A 281 -6.75 -1.92 -9.64
C PHE A 281 -8.17 -1.97 -9.06
N LYS A 282 -8.40 -1.39 -7.88
CA LYS A 282 -9.71 -1.38 -7.24
C LYS A 282 -10.77 -0.77 -8.15
N GLU A 283 -10.53 0.44 -8.66
CA GLU A 283 -11.50 1.16 -9.49
C GLU A 283 -11.67 0.48 -10.86
N TYR A 284 -10.57 0.02 -11.47
CA TYR A 284 -10.58 -0.66 -12.77
C TYR A 284 -11.33 -2.01 -12.71
N SER A 285 -11.08 -2.80 -11.66
CA SER A 285 -11.75 -4.08 -11.44
C SER A 285 -13.24 -3.89 -11.11
N ALA A 286 -13.59 -2.86 -10.31
CA ALA A 286 -14.98 -2.51 -10.01
C ALA A 286 -15.76 -2.11 -11.27
N ALA A 287 -15.10 -1.50 -12.27
CA ALA A 287 -15.67 -1.19 -13.58
C ALA A 287 -15.82 -2.41 -14.50
N GLY A 288 -15.43 -3.62 -14.05
CA GLY A 288 -15.47 -4.85 -14.85
C GLY A 288 -14.27 -5.02 -15.79
N GLY A 289 -13.21 -4.23 -15.60
CA GLY A 289 -12.02 -4.30 -16.43
C GLY A 289 -11.22 -5.60 -16.23
N ILE A 290 -10.66 -6.10 -17.33
CA ILE A 290 -9.78 -7.27 -17.33
C ILE A 290 -8.50 -6.91 -16.61
N SER A 291 -8.33 -7.41 -15.38
CA SER A 291 -7.23 -6.97 -14.52
C SER A 291 -6.70 -8.04 -13.58
N LYS A 292 -5.40 -7.95 -13.33
CA LYS A 292 -4.71 -8.67 -12.24
C LYS A 292 -3.83 -7.72 -11.45
N MET A 293 -3.68 -7.99 -10.16
CA MET A 293 -2.82 -7.23 -9.26
C MET A 293 -1.73 -8.11 -8.65
N ILE A 294 -0.48 -7.63 -8.68
CA ILE A 294 0.65 -8.26 -8.00
C ILE A 294 1.29 -7.27 -7.03
N MET A 295 1.25 -7.52 -5.72
CA MET A 295 1.84 -6.64 -4.71
C MET A 295 2.90 -7.38 -3.89
N GLY A 296 4.17 -7.03 -4.11
CA GLY A 296 5.31 -7.61 -3.39
C GLY A 296 5.73 -6.85 -2.14
N PRO A 297 6.79 -7.32 -1.44
CA PRO A 297 7.34 -6.62 -0.27
C PRO A 297 8.30 -5.48 -0.64
N GLY A 298 8.59 -5.29 -1.93
CA GLY A 298 9.61 -4.36 -2.42
C GLY A 298 9.27 -2.89 -2.22
N ALA A 299 10.30 -2.06 -2.42
CA ALA A 299 10.21 -0.61 -2.58
C ALA A 299 10.30 -0.21 -4.07
N HIS A 300 10.54 1.07 -4.36
CA HIS A 300 10.38 1.67 -5.69
C HIS A 300 11.19 1.04 -6.85
N GLY A 301 12.30 0.36 -6.55
CA GLY A 301 13.28 -0.16 -7.50
C GLY A 301 13.17 -1.65 -7.79
N SER A 302 12.25 -2.39 -7.17
CA SER A 302 12.21 -3.85 -7.32
C SER A 302 10.84 -4.48 -7.10
N VAL A 303 10.35 -5.22 -8.11
CA VAL A 303 9.36 -6.31 -7.95
C VAL A 303 10.09 -7.60 -8.31
N THR A 304 10.68 -8.27 -7.33
CA THR A 304 11.50 -9.50 -7.52
C THR A 304 11.16 -10.53 -6.45
N GLY A 305 11.60 -11.78 -6.65
CA GLY A 305 11.34 -12.88 -5.70
C GLY A 305 9.86 -13.29 -5.65
N LEU A 306 9.14 -13.07 -6.75
CA LEU A 306 7.75 -13.47 -6.89
C LEU A 306 7.63 -14.99 -6.98
N LEU A 307 6.56 -15.53 -6.40
CA LEU A 307 6.13 -16.91 -6.54
C LEU A 307 4.63 -16.92 -6.87
N PRO A 308 4.12 -17.95 -7.60
CA PRO A 308 4.82 -19.15 -8.06
C PRO A 308 5.79 -18.96 -9.24
N TYR A 309 5.69 -17.87 -9.99
CA TYR A 309 6.59 -17.56 -11.11
C TYR A 309 7.40 -16.29 -10.84
N ASP A 310 8.52 -16.13 -11.54
CA ASP A 310 9.20 -14.83 -11.59
C ASP A 310 8.33 -13.76 -12.27
N PHE A 311 8.68 -12.50 -12.02
CA PHE A 311 7.83 -11.38 -12.44
C PHE A 311 7.77 -11.24 -13.95
N GLU A 312 8.91 -11.39 -14.64
CA GLU A 312 8.96 -11.35 -16.11
C GLU A 312 8.09 -12.44 -16.75
N THR A 313 8.00 -13.62 -16.14
CA THR A 313 7.12 -14.70 -16.59
C THR A 313 5.66 -14.27 -16.54
N TYR A 314 5.18 -13.66 -15.45
CA TYR A 314 3.80 -13.15 -15.41
C TYR A 314 3.51 -12.13 -16.51
N GLN A 315 4.45 -11.25 -16.81
CA GLN A 315 4.28 -10.27 -17.88
C GLN A 315 4.19 -10.94 -19.25
N VAL A 316 5.02 -11.96 -19.49
CA VAL A 316 4.96 -12.75 -20.73
C VAL A 316 3.65 -13.53 -20.81
N LEU A 317 3.21 -14.17 -19.73
CA LEU A 317 1.92 -14.88 -19.68
C LEU A 317 0.75 -13.93 -19.99
N TRP A 318 0.80 -12.71 -19.44
CA TRP A 318 -0.19 -11.68 -19.71
C TRP A 318 -0.24 -11.31 -21.19
N PHE A 319 0.91 -11.01 -21.79
CA PHE A 319 0.97 -10.65 -23.21
C PHE A 319 0.66 -11.83 -24.14
N ASP A 320 1.08 -13.04 -23.80
CA ASP A 320 0.76 -14.25 -24.57
C ASP A 320 -0.76 -14.45 -24.60
N ARG A 321 -1.43 -14.20 -23.46
CA ARG A 321 -2.88 -14.30 -23.37
C ARG A 321 -3.59 -13.21 -24.19
N TYR A 322 -3.27 -11.95 -23.96
CA TYR A 322 -4.07 -10.82 -24.49
C TYR A 322 -3.62 -10.31 -25.86
N LEU A 323 -2.35 -10.53 -26.24
CA LEU A 323 -1.85 -10.15 -27.55
C LEU A 323 -1.83 -11.33 -28.53
N LYS A 324 -1.40 -12.53 -28.09
CA LYS A 324 -1.35 -13.73 -28.95
C LYS A 324 -2.61 -14.59 -28.88
N GLY A 325 -3.44 -14.45 -27.85
CA GLY A 325 -4.64 -15.28 -27.67
C GLY A 325 -4.34 -16.69 -27.17
N ILE A 326 -3.15 -16.92 -26.60
CA ILE A 326 -2.74 -18.22 -26.06
C ILE A 326 -3.50 -18.48 -24.76
N ASP A 327 -4.17 -19.63 -24.69
CA ASP A 327 -4.72 -20.13 -23.44
C ASP A 327 -3.60 -20.75 -22.61
N ASN A 328 -3.12 -19.99 -21.64
CA ASN A 328 -2.01 -20.36 -20.75
C ASN A 328 -2.44 -20.43 -19.28
N GLY A 329 -3.75 -20.46 -19.00
CA GLY A 329 -4.27 -20.57 -17.64
C GLY A 329 -4.19 -19.31 -16.79
N ILE A 330 -3.62 -18.19 -17.28
CA ILE A 330 -3.55 -16.97 -16.46
C ILE A 330 -4.94 -16.46 -16.06
N ASP A 331 -5.96 -16.66 -16.89
CA ASP A 331 -7.35 -16.27 -16.59
C ASP A 331 -8.01 -17.14 -15.51
N GLU A 332 -7.47 -18.34 -15.24
CA GLU A 332 -8.00 -19.28 -14.24
C GLU A 332 -7.42 -19.04 -12.84
N GLU A 333 -6.25 -18.38 -12.76
CA GLU A 333 -5.67 -17.96 -11.49
C GLU A 333 -6.51 -16.85 -10.85
N ASP A 334 -6.51 -16.78 -9.52
CA ASP A 334 -7.14 -15.67 -8.80
C ASP A 334 -6.54 -14.31 -9.23
N ASN A 335 -7.32 -13.23 -9.13
CA ASN A 335 -6.95 -11.94 -9.73
C ASN A 335 -5.89 -11.17 -8.95
N VAL A 336 -5.67 -11.50 -7.68
CA VAL A 336 -4.82 -10.72 -6.79
C VAL A 336 -3.77 -11.64 -6.16
N LEU A 337 -2.49 -11.33 -6.36
CA LEU A 337 -1.37 -12.01 -5.76
C LEU A 337 -0.63 -11.04 -4.85
N ILE A 338 -0.65 -11.32 -3.55
CA ILE A 338 -0.08 -10.43 -2.52
C ILE A 338 1.00 -11.15 -1.73
N TYR A 339 2.03 -10.40 -1.35
CA TYR A 339 2.99 -10.83 -0.35
C TYR A 339 2.50 -10.44 1.03
N VAL A 340 2.19 -11.43 1.88
CA VAL A 340 1.78 -11.15 3.26
C VAL A 340 3.02 -11.00 4.13
N GLN A 341 3.28 -9.77 4.56
CA GLN A 341 4.42 -9.44 5.42
C GLN A 341 4.20 -9.97 6.84
N GLY A 342 5.24 -10.49 7.48
CA GLY A 342 5.12 -11.22 8.76
C GLY A 342 5.46 -12.69 8.57
N PRO A 343 4.56 -13.53 7.99
CA PRO A 343 4.89 -14.88 7.58
C PRO A 343 5.81 -14.92 6.35
N ASN A 344 5.95 -13.79 5.64
CA ASN A 344 6.84 -13.63 4.48
C ASN A 344 6.50 -14.60 3.34
N GLN A 345 5.21 -14.66 2.99
CA GLN A 345 4.70 -15.65 2.04
C GLN A 345 3.70 -15.03 1.07
N TRP A 346 3.78 -15.46 -0.19
CA TRP A 346 2.83 -15.11 -1.24
C TRP A 346 1.49 -15.80 -1.05
N ARG A 347 0.41 -15.11 -1.40
CA ARG A 347 -0.97 -15.61 -1.31
C ARG A 347 -1.83 -15.06 -2.42
N PHE A 348 -2.61 -15.93 -3.02
CA PHE A 348 -3.65 -15.56 -3.98
C PHE A 348 -4.95 -15.17 -3.29
N GLU A 349 -5.63 -14.19 -3.86
CA GLU A 349 -6.91 -13.63 -3.45
C GLU A 349 -7.78 -13.34 -4.67
N LYS A 350 -9.09 -13.58 -4.54
CA LYS A 350 -10.03 -13.43 -5.65
C LYS A 350 -10.24 -11.98 -6.09
N ALA A 351 -10.15 -11.04 -5.14
CA ALA A 351 -10.49 -9.65 -5.35
C ALA A 351 -9.78 -8.76 -4.33
N TRP A 352 -9.74 -7.46 -4.63
CA TRP A 352 -9.32 -6.42 -3.72
C TRP A 352 -10.38 -5.29 -3.69
N PRO A 353 -10.83 -4.82 -2.51
CA PRO A 353 -10.54 -5.36 -1.19
C PRO A 353 -10.97 -6.83 -1.04
N ILE A 354 -10.34 -7.55 -0.10
CA ILE A 354 -10.63 -8.98 0.11
C ILE A 354 -12.10 -9.11 0.60
N PRO A 355 -12.96 -9.94 -0.03
CA PRO A 355 -14.40 -9.91 0.23
C PRO A 355 -14.85 -10.20 1.68
N ASP A 356 -14.12 -11.03 2.41
CA ASP A 356 -14.42 -11.38 3.81
C ASP A 356 -13.62 -10.55 4.84
N THR A 357 -13.14 -9.36 4.41
CA THR A 357 -12.50 -8.40 5.30
C THR A 357 -13.44 -8.00 6.43
N ARG A 358 -12.95 -8.07 7.67
CA ARG A 358 -13.67 -7.58 8.86
C ARG A 358 -13.07 -6.25 9.30
N THR A 359 -13.81 -5.17 9.10
CA THR A 359 -13.41 -3.86 9.63
C THR A 359 -13.55 -3.84 11.14
N VAL A 360 -12.43 -3.64 11.84
CA VAL A 360 -12.40 -3.46 13.30
C VAL A 360 -12.19 -1.98 13.60
N LYS A 361 -13.20 -1.36 14.21
CA LYS A 361 -13.14 0.01 14.69
C LYS A 361 -12.60 0.07 16.11
N MET A 362 -11.61 0.92 16.34
CA MET A 362 -10.89 1.10 17.60
C MET A 362 -10.92 2.57 17.99
N TYR A 363 -11.61 2.91 19.07
CA TYR A 363 -11.72 4.29 19.53
C TYR A 363 -10.48 4.70 20.30
N LEU A 364 -10.00 5.92 20.04
CA LEU A 364 -8.88 6.52 20.76
C LEU A 364 -9.32 6.80 22.21
N SER A 365 -8.42 6.62 23.17
CA SER A 365 -8.67 6.86 24.58
C SER A 365 -7.46 7.44 25.29
N GLU A 366 -7.72 8.33 26.26
CA GLU A 366 -6.72 8.88 27.18
C GLU A 366 -6.12 7.84 28.14
N GLN A 367 -6.77 6.68 28.29
CA GLN A 367 -6.30 5.64 29.19
C GLN A 367 -4.91 5.20 28.77
N LYS A 368 -3.96 5.26 29.70
CA LYS A 368 -2.56 4.95 29.40
C LYS A 368 -2.37 3.52 28.93
N SER A 369 -1.66 3.34 27.81
CA SER A 369 -1.27 2.00 27.38
C SER A 369 -0.11 1.43 28.20
N GLY A 370 0.73 2.32 28.77
CA GLY A 370 1.94 1.98 29.51
C GLY A 370 3.06 1.42 28.61
N SER A 371 2.96 1.62 27.30
CA SER A 371 3.88 1.01 26.32
C SER A 371 4.97 1.93 25.79
N ILE A 372 4.88 3.25 26.08
CA ILE A 372 5.86 4.26 25.66
C ILE A 372 5.77 5.52 26.52
N GLU A 373 6.87 6.25 26.65
CA GLU A 373 6.90 7.61 27.21
C GLU A 373 6.89 8.65 26.08
N SER A 374 5.72 8.95 25.52
CA SER A 374 5.56 9.91 24.41
C SER A 374 4.81 11.18 24.82
N LYS A 375 4.53 12.10 23.87
CA LYS A 375 3.72 13.31 24.13
C LYS A 375 2.32 12.96 24.64
N ASN A 376 1.79 11.82 24.19
CA ASN A 376 0.57 11.19 24.67
C ASN A 376 0.70 9.68 24.54
N ASP A 377 0.56 8.94 25.65
CA ASP A 377 0.50 7.48 25.66
C ASP A 377 -0.95 7.03 25.86
N GLY A 378 -1.76 7.06 24.81
CA GLY A 378 -3.15 6.61 24.83
C GLY A 378 -3.29 5.12 24.50
N SER A 379 -4.51 4.61 24.64
CA SER A 379 -4.87 3.23 24.29
C SER A 379 -6.13 3.18 23.41
N PHE A 380 -6.49 1.98 22.96
CA PHE A 380 -7.69 1.77 22.16
C PHE A 380 -8.79 1.07 22.93
N ARG A 381 -10.03 1.50 22.68
CA ARG A 381 -11.27 0.92 23.21
C ARG A 381 -12.16 0.39 22.09
N SER A 382 -13.01 -0.57 22.42
CA SER A 382 -14.03 -1.10 21.49
C SER A 382 -15.22 -0.15 21.30
N ILE A 383 -15.36 0.83 22.18
CA ILE A 383 -16.43 1.83 22.21
C ILE A 383 -15.86 3.21 22.53
N PRO A 384 -16.57 4.31 22.19
CA PRO A 384 -16.17 5.66 22.58
C PRO A 384 -16.02 5.82 24.10
N SER A 385 -15.24 6.82 24.51
CA SER A 385 -15.21 7.24 25.92
C SER A 385 -16.51 7.97 26.28
N TRP A 386 -17.14 7.60 27.39
CA TRP A 386 -18.39 8.19 27.89
C TRP A 386 -18.18 9.25 28.97
N GLU A 387 -16.93 9.44 29.43
CA GLU A 387 -16.55 10.50 30.36
C GLU A 387 -15.90 11.67 29.59
N ARG A 388 -15.75 12.82 30.25
CA ARG A 388 -14.92 13.91 29.71
C ARG A 388 -13.48 13.41 29.60
N SER A 389 -13.10 12.96 28.41
CA SER A 389 -11.74 12.57 28.09
C SER A 389 -10.88 13.82 27.85
N GLU A 390 -9.67 13.83 28.39
CA GLU A 390 -8.60 14.73 28.01
C GLU A 390 -8.25 14.55 26.54
N SER A 391 -7.98 15.66 25.86
CA SER A 391 -7.47 15.67 24.49
C SER A 391 -5.99 15.32 24.48
N ALA A 392 -5.54 14.58 23.45
CA ALA A 392 -4.11 14.44 23.18
C ALA A 392 -3.60 15.72 22.50
N ASN A 393 -2.46 16.26 22.96
CA ASN A 393 -1.95 17.55 22.48
C ASN A 393 -0.51 17.41 21.99
N TYR A 394 -0.18 18.07 20.89
CA TYR A 394 1.20 18.22 20.42
C TYR A 394 1.42 19.58 19.77
N GLU A 395 2.69 20.00 19.75
CA GLU A 395 3.13 21.14 18.97
C GLU A 395 3.48 20.66 17.56
N TYR A 396 2.79 21.23 16.57
CA TYR A 396 3.06 21.03 15.16
C TYR A 396 4.48 21.49 14.83
N SER A 397 5.21 20.60 14.16
CA SER A 397 6.47 20.93 13.53
C SER A 397 6.61 20.10 12.24
N PRO A 398 7.04 20.71 11.13
CA PRO A 398 7.30 19.96 9.90
C PRO A 398 8.48 19.00 10.04
N GLU A 399 9.40 19.27 10.95
CA GLU A 399 10.65 18.50 11.14
C GLU A 399 10.56 17.46 12.26
N SER A 400 9.40 17.36 12.92
CA SER A 400 9.12 16.42 14.00
C SER A 400 8.07 15.41 13.58
N GLY A 401 8.38 14.14 13.77
CA GLY A 401 7.45 13.05 13.50
C GLY A 401 8.16 11.74 13.19
N PRO A 402 7.41 10.73 12.74
CA PRO A 402 7.95 9.41 12.44
C PRO A 402 9.05 9.45 11.38
N PHE A 403 9.87 8.39 11.38
CA PHE A 403 10.82 8.14 10.31
C PHE A 403 10.20 7.20 9.28
N LEU A 404 9.75 7.75 8.16
CA LEU A 404 8.91 7.02 7.21
C LEU A 404 9.73 6.22 6.19
N HIS A 405 9.34 4.97 5.96
CA HIS A 405 9.95 4.08 4.96
C HIS A 405 9.82 4.59 3.53
N THR A 406 8.75 5.33 3.24
CA THR A 406 8.56 5.97 1.94
C THR A 406 9.67 6.95 1.60
N MET A 407 10.49 7.39 2.58
CA MET A 407 11.47 8.47 2.47
C MET A 407 12.84 8.06 1.88
N LEU A 408 13.13 6.78 1.75
CA LEU A 408 14.48 6.27 1.42
C LEU A 408 14.68 5.84 -0.03
N ASP A 409 15.90 5.38 -0.33
CA ASP A 409 16.29 4.97 -1.68
C ASP A 409 15.39 3.87 -2.25
N SER A 410 15.31 3.82 -3.58
CA SER A 410 14.44 2.91 -4.31
C SER A 410 14.70 1.41 -4.05
N SER A 411 15.81 1.03 -3.43
CA SER A 411 16.25 -0.38 -3.30
C SER A 411 16.04 -0.97 -1.90
N SER A 412 15.89 -0.14 -0.87
CA SER A 412 15.68 -0.59 0.50
C SER A 412 14.20 -0.90 0.67
N GLY A 413 13.84 -2.19 0.87
CA GLY A 413 12.46 -2.63 1.15
C GLY A 413 11.91 -2.04 2.46
N ARG A 414 11.33 -2.86 3.33
CA ARG A 414 10.87 -2.36 4.64
C ARG A 414 12.06 -1.90 5.50
N LEU A 415 11.96 -0.70 6.05
CA LEU A 415 12.97 -0.17 6.96
C LEU A 415 13.11 -1.00 8.23
N LYS A 416 14.36 -1.30 8.60
CA LYS A 416 14.73 -1.87 9.90
C LYS A 416 15.22 -0.78 10.87
N ILE A 417 14.45 0.30 10.98
CA ILE A 417 14.73 1.41 11.92
C ILE A 417 13.71 1.33 13.03
N ASP A 418 14.21 1.27 14.27
CA ASP A 418 13.36 1.38 15.46
C ASP A 418 12.72 2.75 15.53
N GLN A 419 11.40 2.77 15.56
CA GLN A 419 10.59 3.97 15.52
C GLN A 419 10.46 4.64 16.89
N THR A 420 10.82 3.94 17.97
CA THR A 420 10.62 4.41 19.36
C THR A 420 11.14 5.84 19.59
N PRO A 421 12.37 6.23 19.21
CA PRO A 421 12.88 7.59 19.44
C PRO A 421 12.10 8.70 18.71
N TYR A 422 11.39 8.34 17.64
CA TYR A 422 10.53 9.25 16.90
C TYR A 422 9.13 9.29 17.51
N GLU A 423 8.59 8.14 17.89
CA GLU A 423 7.27 8.00 18.52
C GLU A 423 7.18 8.72 19.87
N GLU A 424 8.28 8.79 20.63
CA GLU A 424 8.41 9.60 21.86
C GLU A 424 8.08 11.09 21.64
N GLN A 425 8.23 11.59 20.42
CA GLN A 425 7.96 12.98 20.04
C GLN A 425 6.58 13.19 19.44
N THR A 426 5.77 12.14 19.33
CA THR A 426 4.43 12.14 18.74
C THR A 426 3.34 11.88 19.78
N VAL A 427 2.08 12.07 19.40
CA VAL A 427 0.96 11.51 20.17
C VAL A 427 0.67 10.09 19.70
N THR A 428 0.54 9.17 20.64
CA THR A 428 0.45 7.73 20.35
C THR A 428 -0.77 7.08 20.98
N TRP A 429 -1.30 6.04 20.32
CA TRP A 429 -2.29 5.11 20.87
C TRP A 429 -1.86 3.69 20.57
N THR A 430 -1.84 2.84 21.60
CA THR A 430 -1.34 1.46 21.46
C THR A 430 -2.35 0.44 21.99
N THR A 431 -2.55 -0.66 21.26
CA THR A 431 -3.39 -1.77 21.72
C THR A 431 -2.78 -2.45 22.95
N SER A 432 -3.58 -3.25 23.66
CA SER A 432 -3.03 -4.32 24.51
C SER A 432 -2.20 -5.31 23.68
N PRO A 433 -1.31 -6.13 24.29
CA PRO A 433 -0.62 -7.19 23.57
C PRO A 433 -1.65 -8.09 22.88
N LEU A 434 -1.47 -8.32 21.58
CA LEU A 434 -2.33 -9.17 20.78
C LEU A 434 -2.36 -10.58 21.36
N LEU A 435 -3.55 -11.17 21.44
CA LEU A 435 -3.72 -12.52 21.96
C LEU A 435 -3.37 -13.60 20.93
N ASP A 436 -3.49 -13.24 19.66
CA ASP A 436 -3.34 -14.12 18.52
C ASP A 436 -2.62 -13.34 17.41
N ALA A 437 -1.92 -14.05 16.54
CA ALA A 437 -1.38 -13.46 15.32
C ALA A 437 -2.54 -12.86 14.49
N THR A 438 -2.49 -11.55 14.28
CA THR A 438 -3.59 -10.77 13.68
C THR A 438 -3.14 -10.23 12.33
N GLU A 439 -3.82 -10.67 11.27
CA GLU A 439 -3.57 -10.17 9.92
C GLU A 439 -4.39 -8.92 9.64
N VAL A 440 -3.72 -7.86 9.21
CA VAL A 440 -4.32 -6.64 8.70
C VAL A 440 -3.91 -6.48 7.24
N THR A 441 -4.88 -6.65 6.34
CA THR A 441 -4.66 -6.57 4.89
C THR A 441 -5.73 -5.69 4.24
N GLY A 442 -5.32 -4.55 3.70
CA GLY A 442 -6.20 -3.54 3.14
C GLY A 442 -5.75 -2.12 3.46
N THR A 443 -6.60 -1.15 3.10
CA THR A 443 -6.49 0.27 3.48
C THR A 443 -7.09 0.48 4.87
N MET A 444 -6.46 1.31 5.70
CA MET A 444 -6.99 1.71 7.01
C MET A 444 -7.53 3.13 6.97
N THR A 445 -8.44 3.47 7.89
CA THR A 445 -9.02 4.80 7.97
C THR A 445 -8.92 5.33 9.38
N LEU A 446 -8.39 6.54 9.53
CA LEU A 446 -8.33 7.25 10.80
C LEU A 446 -9.32 8.42 10.75
N ASP A 447 -10.35 8.36 11.57
CA ASP A 447 -11.31 9.44 11.78
C ASP A 447 -10.93 10.20 13.06
N ILE A 448 -10.61 11.48 12.94
CA ILE A 448 -10.22 12.32 14.09
C ILE A 448 -11.03 13.60 14.17
N TRP A 449 -11.29 14.02 15.40
CA TRP A 449 -11.76 15.35 15.74
C TRP A 449 -10.59 16.16 16.27
N ALA A 450 -10.24 17.24 15.59
CA ALA A 450 -9.07 18.03 15.94
C ALA A 450 -9.34 19.54 15.93
N GLU A 451 -8.63 20.24 16.80
CA GLU A 451 -8.58 21.70 16.89
C GLU A 451 -7.13 22.13 16.73
N THR A 452 -6.91 23.25 16.05
CA THR A 452 -5.62 23.93 16.01
C THR A 452 -5.78 25.44 16.10
N ASN A 453 -4.72 26.14 16.47
CA ASN A 453 -4.65 27.61 16.44
C ASN A 453 -4.11 28.16 15.09
N ALA A 454 -3.91 27.32 14.09
CA ALA A 454 -3.43 27.70 12.76
C ALA A 454 -4.50 27.54 11.67
N GLU A 455 -4.25 28.14 10.51
CA GLU A 455 -5.12 28.07 9.32
C GLU A 455 -4.73 26.93 8.35
N ASP A 456 -3.56 26.32 8.53
CA ASP A 456 -3.03 25.23 7.72
C ASP A 456 -2.17 24.32 8.62
N ILE A 457 -2.43 23.03 8.64
CA ILE A 457 -1.61 22.01 9.32
C ILE A 457 -1.65 20.73 8.50
N ASP A 458 -0.63 19.91 8.69
CA ASP A 458 -0.62 18.53 8.21
C ASP A 458 -0.81 17.55 9.37
N PHE A 459 -1.42 16.41 9.04
CA PHE A 459 -1.43 15.21 9.84
C PHE A 459 -0.61 14.14 9.14
N VAL A 460 0.48 13.74 9.79
CA VAL A 460 1.30 12.59 9.40
C VAL A 460 1.01 11.47 10.38
N VAL A 461 0.62 10.31 9.83
CA VAL A 461 0.19 9.15 10.58
C VAL A 461 1.11 7.98 10.30
N GLN A 462 1.49 7.24 11.33
CA GLN A 462 2.21 5.97 11.20
C GLN A 462 1.50 4.87 11.98
N ILE A 463 1.42 3.69 11.36
CA ILE A 463 1.09 2.44 12.04
C ILE A 463 2.38 1.65 12.24
N SER A 464 2.63 1.21 13.46
CA SER A 464 3.82 0.43 13.83
C SER A 464 3.44 -0.90 14.49
N ASP A 465 4.30 -1.91 14.28
CA ASP A 465 4.30 -3.18 14.99
C ASP A 465 5.31 -3.10 16.15
N VAL A 466 4.80 -3.17 17.38
CA VAL A 466 5.60 -3.05 18.61
C VAL A 466 5.82 -4.44 19.23
N ALA A 467 7.07 -4.86 19.29
CA ALA A 467 7.46 -6.14 19.88
C ALA A 467 7.34 -6.13 21.42
N PRO A 468 7.30 -7.31 22.08
CA PRO A 468 7.23 -7.40 23.53
C PRO A 468 8.40 -6.75 24.28
N ASP A 469 9.55 -6.60 23.62
CA ASP A 469 10.73 -5.91 24.17
C ASP A 469 10.66 -4.37 24.04
N GLY A 470 9.60 -3.85 23.40
CA GLY A 470 9.37 -2.43 23.16
C GLY A 470 9.85 -1.92 21.80
N THR A 471 10.60 -2.72 21.04
CA THR A 471 11.09 -2.34 19.71
C THR A 471 9.91 -2.06 18.76
N SER A 472 9.92 -0.92 18.07
CA SER A 472 8.83 -0.47 17.20
C SER A 472 9.24 -0.46 15.73
N THR A 473 8.50 -1.15 14.86
CA THR A 473 8.79 -1.21 13.42
C THR A 473 7.65 -0.64 12.59
N ALA A 474 7.90 0.36 11.75
CA ALA A 474 6.90 0.99 10.89
C ALA A 474 6.25 -0.02 9.92
N VAL A 475 4.93 -0.04 9.81
CA VAL A 475 4.15 -0.93 8.92
C VAL A 475 3.62 -0.20 7.70
N THR A 476 2.95 0.93 7.91
CA THR A 476 2.40 1.80 6.86
C THR A 476 2.20 3.21 7.41
N ALA A 477 1.85 4.16 6.55
CA ALA A 477 1.68 5.56 6.88
C ALA A 477 0.45 6.18 6.20
N GLY A 478 0.00 7.33 6.70
CA GLY A 478 -1.10 8.11 6.15
C GLY A 478 -0.81 9.60 6.24
N TYR A 479 -1.45 10.38 5.36
CA TYR A 479 -1.12 11.79 5.15
C TYR A 479 -2.38 12.60 4.92
N LEU A 480 -2.45 13.80 5.52
CA LEU A 480 -3.49 14.77 5.21
C LEU A 480 -3.04 16.20 5.46
N ASN A 481 -3.14 17.06 4.46
CA ASN A 481 -3.16 18.50 4.62
C ASN A 481 -4.60 18.94 4.96
N ALA A 482 -4.80 19.49 6.16
CA ALA A 482 -6.12 19.74 6.72
C ALA A 482 -7.00 20.68 5.87
N PRO A 483 -6.49 21.79 5.29
CA PRO A 483 -7.27 22.61 4.35
C PRO A 483 -7.80 21.87 3.11
N ARG A 484 -7.16 20.75 2.73
CA ARG A 484 -7.53 19.93 1.56
C ARG A 484 -8.42 18.74 1.90
N SER A 485 -8.76 18.55 3.17
CA SER A 485 -9.62 17.44 3.65
C SER A 485 -10.95 17.30 2.93
N LYS A 486 -11.56 18.42 2.51
CA LYS A 486 -12.86 18.44 1.81
C LYS A 486 -12.71 18.60 0.30
N SER A 487 -11.59 19.11 -0.18
CA SER A 487 -11.37 19.39 -1.60
C SER A 487 -9.89 19.56 -1.93
N ARG A 488 -9.43 18.79 -2.92
CA ARG A 488 -8.07 18.88 -3.48
C ARG A 488 -7.90 20.11 -4.40
N SER A 489 -9.00 20.60 -4.99
CA SER A 489 -9.02 21.74 -5.92
C SER A 489 -9.23 23.08 -5.23
N HIS A 490 -10.08 23.09 -4.19
CA HIS A 490 -10.53 24.30 -3.51
C HIS A 490 -10.27 24.17 -2.00
N PRO A 491 -9.00 24.28 -1.56
CA PRO A 491 -8.67 24.17 -0.15
C PRO A 491 -9.36 25.28 0.66
N LEU A 492 -9.85 24.92 1.84
CA LEU A 492 -10.49 25.85 2.77
C LEU A 492 -9.56 26.03 3.98
N PRO A 493 -9.02 27.24 4.22
CA PRO A 493 -8.25 27.51 5.42
C PRO A 493 -9.05 27.13 6.68
N LEU A 494 -8.33 26.59 7.66
CA LEU A 494 -8.93 26.23 8.94
C LEU A 494 -9.31 27.49 9.72
N VAL A 495 -10.30 27.38 10.61
CA VAL A 495 -10.65 28.45 11.54
C VAL A 495 -9.97 28.16 12.88
N PRO A 496 -8.98 28.97 13.31
CA PRO A 496 -8.30 28.76 14.58
C PRO A 496 -9.26 28.59 15.77
N GLY A 497 -9.03 27.57 16.59
CA GLY A 497 -9.83 27.23 17.77
C GLY A 497 -11.15 26.51 17.48
N LYS A 498 -11.46 26.19 16.21
CA LYS A 498 -12.62 25.40 15.83
C LYS A 498 -12.27 23.92 15.79
N ILE A 499 -13.11 23.08 16.42
CA ILE A 499 -13.04 21.63 16.31
C ILE A 499 -13.61 21.22 14.94
N GLU A 500 -12.83 20.51 14.15
CA GLU A 500 -13.24 19.94 12.87
C GLU A 500 -12.98 18.43 12.82
N HIS A 501 -13.77 17.73 11.99
CA HIS A 501 -13.63 16.31 11.72
C HIS A 501 -12.79 16.09 10.46
N TYR A 502 -11.81 15.18 10.56
CA TYR A 502 -10.92 14.79 9.47
C TYR A 502 -10.93 13.28 9.31
N GLN A 503 -10.98 12.83 8.07
CA GLN A 503 -10.79 11.42 7.71
C GLN A 503 -9.47 11.30 6.95
N ILE A 504 -8.57 10.45 7.47
CA ILE A 504 -7.23 10.26 6.93
C ILE A 504 -7.13 8.82 6.43
N GLU A 505 -6.84 8.66 5.14
CA GLU A 505 -6.49 7.36 4.57
C GLU A 505 -5.06 6.98 5.01
N ILE A 506 -4.92 5.79 5.54
CA ILE A 506 -3.64 5.16 5.83
C ILE A 506 -3.40 4.10 4.75
N LEU A 507 -2.26 4.21 4.07
CA LEU A 507 -1.95 3.52 2.83
C LEU A 507 -2.07 1.98 2.97
N PRO A 508 -2.50 1.30 1.89
CA PRO A 508 -2.76 -0.14 1.93
C PRO A 508 -1.51 -0.95 2.25
N THR A 509 -1.69 -2.03 3.00
CA THR A 509 -0.65 -3.01 3.32
C THR A 509 -1.23 -4.41 3.43
N SER A 510 -0.37 -5.43 3.51
CA SER A 510 -0.70 -6.77 3.97
C SER A 510 0.32 -7.21 5.01
N TYR A 511 -0.10 -7.27 6.27
CA TYR A 511 0.80 -7.43 7.42
C TYR A 511 0.19 -8.30 8.52
N VAL A 512 0.96 -9.24 9.08
CA VAL A 512 0.59 -10.01 10.27
C VAL A 512 1.36 -9.50 11.47
N PHE A 513 0.64 -8.93 12.43
CA PHE A 513 1.16 -8.63 13.77
C PHE A 513 1.18 -9.91 14.61
N LYS A 514 2.33 -10.24 15.20
CA LYS A 514 2.51 -11.50 15.94
C LYS A 514 1.74 -11.51 17.27
N GLU A 515 1.49 -12.69 17.82
CA GLU A 515 1.02 -12.81 19.20
C GLU A 515 1.98 -12.08 20.15
N GLY A 516 1.43 -11.39 21.16
CA GLY A 516 2.20 -10.61 22.15
C GLY A 516 2.69 -9.25 21.65
N HIS A 517 2.71 -9.02 20.33
CA HIS A 517 3.00 -7.70 19.76
C HIS A 517 1.83 -6.74 19.95
N ARG A 518 2.00 -5.47 19.59
CA ARG A 518 0.96 -4.44 19.65
C ARG A 518 0.87 -3.66 18.34
N ILE A 519 -0.32 -3.16 18.05
CA ILE A 519 -0.53 -2.19 16.98
C ILE A 519 -0.44 -0.80 17.62
N ARG A 520 0.47 0.05 17.14
CA ARG A 520 0.60 1.44 17.58
C ARG A 520 0.25 2.39 16.45
N LEU A 521 -0.56 3.39 16.78
CA LEU A 521 -0.84 4.57 15.97
C LEU A 521 -0.03 5.74 16.53
N SER A 522 0.67 6.44 15.64
CA SER A 522 1.42 7.66 15.96
C SER A 522 0.96 8.79 15.04
N ILE A 523 0.68 9.97 15.60
CA ILE A 523 0.28 11.16 14.84
C ILE A 523 1.23 12.32 15.14
N ALA A 524 1.66 13.01 14.08
CA ALA A 524 2.54 14.17 14.14
C ALA A 524 2.13 15.22 13.09
N GLY A 525 2.77 16.39 13.15
CA GLY A 525 2.64 17.45 12.14
C GLY A 525 3.54 17.27 10.92
N GLY A 526 4.57 16.43 11.02
CA GLY A 526 5.59 16.29 9.99
C GLY A 526 6.34 14.97 10.10
N THR A 527 7.58 14.97 9.63
CA THR A 527 8.44 13.78 9.55
C THR A 527 9.87 14.16 9.88
N LYS A 528 10.65 13.25 10.44
CA LYS A 528 12.08 13.50 10.55
C LYS A 528 12.76 13.38 9.18
N GLU A 529 13.45 14.43 8.74
CA GLU A 529 14.25 14.38 7.52
C GLU A 529 15.37 13.33 7.60
N HIS A 530 15.62 12.66 6.48
CA HIS A 530 16.78 11.78 6.31
C HIS A 530 17.81 12.44 5.38
N PRO A 531 19.12 12.41 5.67
CA PRO A 531 20.15 12.96 4.79
C PRO A 531 20.14 12.37 3.36
N GLU A 532 19.65 11.14 3.21
CA GLU A 532 19.49 10.47 1.92
C GLU A 532 18.02 10.43 1.45
N GLN A 533 17.17 11.35 1.92
CA GLN A 533 15.76 11.39 1.55
C GLN A 533 15.59 11.61 0.04
N ARG A 534 15.23 10.55 -0.67
CA ARG A 534 15.00 10.55 -2.13
C ARG A 534 13.53 10.46 -2.49
N ALA A 535 12.67 10.37 -1.51
CA ALA A 535 11.24 10.30 -1.76
C ALA A 535 10.62 11.65 -2.13
N PRO A 536 9.49 11.61 -2.84
CA PRO A 536 8.77 12.81 -3.23
C PRO A 536 7.85 13.38 -2.15
N GLN A 537 7.56 12.65 -1.08
CA GLN A 537 6.72 13.12 0.01
C GLN A 537 7.51 14.04 0.94
N GLY A 538 6.93 15.18 1.29
CA GLY A 538 7.49 16.08 2.27
C GLY A 538 6.47 16.38 3.35
N PRO A 539 6.91 16.61 4.59
CA PRO A 539 6.06 17.26 5.58
C PRO A 539 5.69 18.67 5.11
N GLY A 540 4.49 19.12 5.47
CA GLY A 540 3.99 20.43 5.09
C GLY A 540 4.85 21.54 5.61
N LEU A 541 5.33 22.40 4.70
CA LEU A 541 6.11 23.58 5.00
C LEU A 541 5.29 24.69 5.69
N ASN A 542 4.28 24.40 6.53
CA ASN A 542 3.73 25.45 7.38
C ASN A 542 4.87 25.92 8.31
N PRO A 543 5.37 27.15 8.14
CA PRO A 543 6.54 27.62 8.87
C PRO A 543 6.20 28.07 10.29
N ASN A 544 4.92 28.03 10.67
CA ASN A 544 4.45 28.52 11.95
C ASN A 544 4.27 27.36 12.93
N GLU A 545 4.89 27.46 14.10
CA GLU A 545 4.57 26.60 15.25
C GLU A 545 3.08 26.74 15.57
N ALA A 546 2.39 25.61 15.64
CA ALA A 546 0.95 25.56 15.91
C ALA A 546 0.64 24.49 16.95
N SER A 547 -0.29 24.76 17.86
CA SER A 547 -0.78 23.73 18.77
C SER A 547 -1.87 22.92 18.09
N VAL A 548 -1.86 21.60 18.28
CA VAL A 548 -2.90 20.69 17.80
C VAL A 548 -3.45 19.88 18.96
N LYS A 549 -4.77 19.79 19.04
CA LYS A 549 -5.50 18.94 20.01
C LYS A 549 -6.33 17.91 19.27
N ILE A 550 -6.23 16.66 19.69
CA ILE A 550 -7.05 15.55 19.18
C ILE A 550 -8.03 15.16 20.29
N TYR A 551 -9.32 15.29 19.99
CA TYR A 551 -10.43 14.98 20.87
C TYR A 551 -10.80 13.49 20.78
N GLN A 552 -11.22 12.90 21.88
CA GLN A 552 -11.51 11.46 22.00
C GLN A 552 -12.63 11.20 23.02
N ASP A 553 -13.51 12.18 23.20
CA ASP A 553 -14.68 12.14 24.08
C ASP A 553 -15.94 11.66 23.35
N GLU A 554 -17.05 11.50 24.09
CA GLU A 554 -18.34 10.99 23.59
C GLU A 554 -18.87 11.75 22.36
N ASN A 555 -18.69 13.08 22.33
CA ASN A 555 -19.18 13.92 21.22
C ASN A 555 -18.18 13.99 20.06
N HIS A 556 -16.94 13.58 20.31
CA HIS A 556 -15.82 13.63 19.37
C HIS A 556 -15.10 12.28 19.33
N PRO A 557 -15.78 11.20 18.90
CA PRO A 557 -15.29 9.83 19.07
C PRO A 557 -14.25 9.47 17.99
N SER A 558 -13.05 10.03 18.09
CA SER A 558 -11.93 9.71 17.19
C SER A 558 -11.61 8.22 17.22
N SER A 559 -11.34 7.63 16.06
CA SER A 559 -11.21 6.18 15.89
C SER A 559 -10.30 5.79 14.74
N LEU A 560 -9.67 4.63 14.87
CA LEU A 560 -8.94 3.94 13.82
C LEU A 560 -9.72 2.69 13.37
N GLU A 561 -9.97 2.57 12.08
CA GLU A 561 -10.56 1.40 11.44
C GLU A 561 -9.49 0.59 10.70
N ILE A 562 -9.37 -0.70 11.05
CA ILE A 562 -8.40 -1.61 10.42
C ILE A 562 -9.08 -2.78 9.70
N PRO A 563 -8.59 -3.20 8.52
CA PRO A 563 -9.14 -4.32 7.76
C PRO A 563 -8.52 -5.65 8.21
N VAL A 564 -9.20 -6.37 9.11
CA VAL A 564 -8.71 -7.64 9.65
C VAL A 564 -9.13 -8.81 8.78
N ILE A 565 -8.18 -9.69 8.45
CA ILE A 565 -8.41 -10.94 7.73
C ILE A 565 -8.29 -12.14 8.69
N GLY A 566 -9.13 -13.15 8.51
CA GLY A 566 -9.19 -14.31 9.41
C GLY A 566 -10.11 -14.05 10.60
N THR A 567 -9.83 -14.68 11.74
CA THR A 567 -10.71 -14.70 12.93
C THR A 567 -10.17 -13.98 14.15
N ALA A 568 -8.86 -13.72 14.20
CA ALA A 568 -8.24 -12.93 15.27
C ALA A 568 -8.85 -11.51 15.32
N VAL A 569 -8.96 -10.93 16.52
CA VAL A 569 -9.39 -9.54 16.70
C VAL A 569 -8.45 -8.92 17.73
N PRO A 570 -7.94 -7.69 17.50
CA PRO A 570 -7.16 -7.02 18.52
C PRO A 570 -7.89 -6.98 19.87
N PRO A 571 -7.20 -7.23 20.98
CA PRO A 571 -7.77 -7.10 22.31
C PRO A 571 -7.91 -5.60 22.63
N LEU A 572 -9.13 -5.10 22.51
CA LEU A 572 -9.50 -3.75 22.88
C LEU A 572 -10.03 -3.76 24.30
N ASP A 573 -9.65 -2.77 25.11
CA ASP A 573 -10.23 -2.64 26.45
C ASP A 573 -11.72 -2.28 26.29
N PRO A 574 -12.66 -3.12 26.73
CA PRO A 574 -14.06 -2.70 26.81
C PRO A 574 -14.27 -1.64 27.91
N GLY A 575 -13.27 -1.40 28.76
CA GLY A 575 -13.32 -0.58 29.96
C GLY A 575 -13.51 -1.46 31.20
N SER A 576 -14.58 -1.20 31.92
CA SER A 576 -15.07 -1.95 33.07
C SER A 576 -16.32 -2.75 32.72
N ALA A 577 -16.77 -3.60 33.63
CA ALA A 577 -18.10 -4.20 33.51
C ALA A 577 -19.22 -3.15 33.49
N THR A 578 -18.98 -1.95 34.02
CA THR A 578 -19.90 -0.81 33.92
C THR A 578 -19.91 -0.25 32.50
N ASP A 579 -18.77 -0.11 31.84
CA ASP A 579 -18.70 0.33 30.45
C ASP A 579 -19.40 -0.66 29.51
N MET A 580 -19.30 -1.97 29.79
CA MET A 580 -20.05 -3.00 29.06
C MET A 580 -21.58 -2.84 29.19
N ILE A 581 -22.09 -2.21 30.26
CA ILE A 581 -23.53 -1.89 30.37
C ILE A 581 -23.91 -0.87 29.29
N THR A 582 -23.08 0.14 29.09
CA THR A 582 -23.30 1.16 28.05
C THR A 582 -23.26 0.53 26.65
N VAL A 583 -22.40 -0.46 26.41
CA VAL A 583 -22.40 -1.25 25.16
C VAL A 583 -23.74 -1.96 24.96
N VAL A 584 -24.27 -2.59 26.01
CA VAL A 584 -25.55 -3.29 25.98
C VAL A 584 -26.71 -2.31 25.77
N GLU A 585 -26.65 -1.11 26.34
CA GLU A 585 -27.60 -0.01 26.10
C GLU A 585 -27.57 0.43 24.64
N HIS A 586 -26.38 0.65 24.08
CA HIS A 586 -26.23 1.02 22.69
C HIS A 586 -26.74 -0.07 21.73
N PHE A 587 -26.41 -1.35 21.96
CA PHE A 587 -26.96 -2.45 21.17
C PHE A 587 -28.48 -2.57 21.27
N LYS A 588 -29.06 -2.15 22.40
CA LYS A 588 -30.52 -2.07 22.51
C LYS A 588 -31.08 -0.95 21.63
N GLU A 589 -30.43 0.19 21.57
CA GLU A 589 -30.81 1.32 20.69
C GLU A 589 -30.65 0.98 19.21
N GLU A 590 -29.57 0.28 18.83
CA GLU A 590 -29.32 -0.20 17.47
C GLU A 590 -30.26 -1.35 17.04
N GLY A 591 -31.08 -1.89 17.95
CA GLY A 591 -31.97 -3.01 17.66
C GLY A 591 -31.28 -4.38 17.60
N GLU A 592 -30.03 -4.47 18.06
CA GLU A 592 -29.24 -5.71 18.13
C GLU A 592 -29.69 -6.62 19.31
N ILE A 593 -30.55 -6.12 20.20
CA ILE A 593 -31.16 -6.86 21.32
C ILE A 593 -32.69 -6.87 21.17
N ALA A 594 -33.23 -8.05 20.89
CA ALA A 594 -34.60 -8.23 20.39
C ALA A 594 -35.70 -7.84 21.39
N ASN A 595 -35.45 -7.91 22.70
CA ASN A 595 -36.48 -7.63 23.71
C ASN A 595 -35.92 -7.10 25.05
N ASP A 596 -36.76 -6.45 25.83
CA ASP A 596 -36.37 -5.81 27.10
C ASP A 596 -35.99 -6.81 28.20
N ALA A 597 -36.46 -8.06 28.13
CA ALA A 597 -36.09 -9.09 29.09
C ALA A 597 -34.63 -9.53 28.88
N ALA A 598 -34.24 -9.75 27.62
CA ALA A 598 -32.86 -10.03 27.23
C ALA A 598 -31.94 -8.88 27.66
N PHE A 599 -32.28 -7.65 27.28
CA PHE A 599 -31.56 -6.43 27.67
C PHE A 599 -31.39 -6.31 29.20
N ARG A 600 -32.49 -6.34 29.96
CA ARG A 600 -32.43 -6.22 31.43
C ARG A 600 -31.60 -7.30 32.09
N SER A 601 -31.65 -8.53 31.57
CA SER A 601 -30.85 -9.63 32.14
C SER A 601 -29.35 -9.44 31.92
N LEU A 602 -28.93 -8.95 30.74
CA LEU A 602 -27.54 -8.59 30.48
C LEU A 602 -27.08 -7.44 31.39
N GLN A 603 -27.87 -6.37 31.46
CA GLN A 603 -27.58 -5.20 32.30
C GLN A 603 -27.48 -5.55 33.79
N THR A 604 -28.42 -6.35 34.30
CA THR A 604 -28.43 -6.80 35.71
C THR A 604 -27.19 -7.63 36.02
N HIS A 605 -26.82 -8.53 35.10
CA HIS A 605 -25.66 -9.39 35.29
C HIS A 605 -24.36 -8.60 35.29
N LEU A 606 -24.19 -7.67 34.35
CA LEU A 606 -23.02 -6.79 34.29
C LEU A 606 -22.95 -5.83 35.48
N THR A 607 -24.08 -5.33 35.98
CA THR A 607 -24.14 -4.51 37.21
C THR A 607 -23.59 -5.28 38.42
N ALA A 608 -23.92 -6.57 38.54
CA ALA A 608 -23.39 -7.43 39.58
C ALA A 608 -21.87 -7.66 39.42
N VAL A 609 -21.40 -7.86 38.19
CA VAL A 609 -19.96 -7.99 37.91
C VAL A 609 -19.22 -6.70 38.27
N GLY A 610 -19.73 -5.54 37.84
CA GLY A 610 -19.16 -4.23 38.16
C GLY A 610 -19.09 -3.96 39.66
N HIS A 611 -20.07 -4.42 40.45
CA HIS A 611 -20.00 -4.35 41.91
C HIS A 611 -18.80 -5.13 42.50
N TYR A 612 -18.48 -6.30 41.95
CA TYR A 612 -17.32 -7.09 42.40
C TYR A 612 -16.00 -6.49 41.93
N GLU A 613 -15.96 -6.01 40.68
CA GLU A 613 -14.81 -5.32 40.09
C GLU A 613 -14.44 -4.08 40.91
N ASN A 614 -15.40 -3.19 41.19
CA ASN A 614 -15.18 -1.95 41.94
C ASN A 614 -14.71 -2.16 43.39
N ARG A 615 -14.87 -3.39 43.92
CA ARG A 615 -14.41 -3.78 45.27
C ARG A 615 -13.10 -4.56 45.27
N GLY A 616 -12.47 -4.74 44.11
CA GLY A 616 -11.25 -5.54 43.96
C GLY A 616 -11.46 -7.03 44.20
N LEU A 617 -12.69 -7.54 44.10
CA LEU A 617 -13.03 -8.95 44.31
C LEU A 617 -12.89 -9.74 42.99
N THR A 618 -11.68 -9.79 42.45
CA THR A 618 -11.38 -10.29 41.09
C THR A 618 -11.85 -11.73 40.85
N GLU A 619 -11.64 -12.66 41.80
CA GLU A 619 -12.11 -14.05 41.67
C GLU A 619 -13.63 -14.14 41.48
N LYS A 620 -14.38 -13.29 42.19
CA LYS A 620 -15.84 -13.22 42.05
C LYS A 620 -16.23 -12.58 40.72
N ALA A 621 -15.56 -11.50 40.33
CA ALA A 621 -15.78 -10.86 39.03
C ALA A 621 -15.58 -11.87 37.88
N VAL A 622 -14.48 -12.64 37.90
CA VAL A 622 -14.20 -13.72 36.94
C VAL A 622 -15.29 -14.80 36.94
N HIS A 623 -15.70 -15.28 38.12
CA HIS A 623 -16.76 -16.30 38.22
C HIS A 623 -18.09 -15.81 37.61
N HIS A 624 -18.49 -14.58 37.94
CA HIS A 624 -19.72 -14.00 37.42
C HIS A 624 -19.62 -13.68 35.93
N MET A 625 -18.47 -13.23 35.42
CA MET A 625 -18.29 -12.97 33.99
C MET A 625 -18.27 -14.26 33.16
N LYS A 626 -17.75 -15.38 33.69
CA LYS A 626 -17.92 -16.70 33.05
C LYS A 626 -19.40 -17.09 32.94
N SER A 627 -20.20 -16.77 33.96
CA SER A 627 -21.66 -16.98 33.92
C SER A 627 -22.35 -16.04 32.92
N PHE A 628 -21.84 -14.82 32.74
CA PHE A 628 -22.34 -13.87 31.74
C PHE A 628 -22.16 -14.42 30.32
N LYS A 629 -21.02 -15.06 30.01
CA LYS A 629 -20.81 -15.71 28.72
C LYS A 629 -21.84 -16.81 28.43
N LEU A 630 -22.20 -17.62 29.43
CA LEU A 630 -23.25 -18.63 29.28
C LEU A 630 -24.61 -18.00 28.99
N LEU A 631 -24.90 -16.84 29.61
CA LEU A 631 -26.08 -16.05 29.30
C LEU A 631 -26.06 -15.55 27.85
N LEU A 632 -24.93 -14.99 27.38
CA LEU A 632 -24.77 -14.55 25.98
C LEU A 632 -25.01 -15.70 24.99
N GLU A 633 -24.41 -16.88 25.24
CA GLU A 633 -24.61 -18.06 24.40
C GLU A 633 -26.08 -18.50 24.34
N HIS A 634 -26.78 -18.46 25.49
CA HIS A 634 -28.20 -18.77 25.56
C HIS A 634 -29.03 -17.75 24.78
N GLN A 635 -28.77 -16.46 24.94
CA GLN A 635 -29.52 -15.41 24.24
C GLN A 635 -29.30 -15.45 22.73
N ASN A 636 -28.06 -15.67 22.28
CA ASN A 636 -27.73 -15.79 20.85
C ASN A 636 -28.45 -17.01 20.22
N LYS A 637 -28.41 -18.18 20.89
CA LYS A 637 -29.12 -19.38 20.41
C LYS A 637 -30.63 -19.21 20.29
N ASN A 638 -31.23 -18.32 21.10
CA ASN A 638 -32.66 -18.01 21.03
C ASN A 638 -32.98 -16.83 20.10
N GLY A 639 -31.98 -16.26 19.40
CA GLY A 639 -32.16 -15.10 18.54
C GLY A 639 -32.55 -13.82 19.30
N TRP A 640 -32.23 -13.73 20.59
CA TRP A 640 -32.55 -12.55 21.42
C TRP A 640 -31.49 -11.47 21.35
N ILE A 641 -30.27 -11.83 20.97
CA ILE A 641 -29.21 -10.90 20.59
C ILE A 641 -28.69 -11.30 19.21
N SER A 642 -28.24 -10.32 18.44
CA SER A 642 -27.63 -10.58 17.14
C SER A 642 -26.26 -11.25 17.27
N GLU A 643 -25.78 -11.83 16.17
CA GLU A 643 -24.44 -12.40 16.09
C GLU A 643 -23.34 -11.34 16.33
N LYS A 644 -23.56 -10.10 15.85
CA LYS A 644 -22.66 -8.96 16.10
C LYS A 644 -22.55 -8.66 17.60
N ALA A 645 -23.69 -8.48 18.28
CA ALA A 645 -23.71 -8.18 19.71
C ALA A 645 -23.13 -9.34 20.54
N TYR A 646 -23.47 -10.58 20.20
CA TYR A 646 -22.90 -11.77 20.85
C TYR A 646 -21.38 -11.83 20.75
N ASN A 647 -20.84 -11.67 19.54
CA ASN A 647 -19.40 -11.78 19.29
C ASN A 647 -18.61 -10.68 20.03
N ILE A 648 -19.11 -9.45 20.03
CA ILE A 648 -18.49 -8.32 20.73
C ILE A 648 -18.54 -8.51 22.25
N LEU A 649 -19.73 -8.75 22.81
CA LEU A 649 -19.88 -8.91 24.27
C LEU A 649 -19.14 -10.13 24.81
N LYS A 650 -19.09 -11.23 24.04
CA LYS A 650 -18.32 -12.42 24.42
C LYS A 650 -16.83 -12.14 24.41
N ARG A 651 -16.31 -11.47 23.38
CA ARG A 651 -14.91 -11.04 23.31
C ARG A 651 -14.54 -10.16 24.50
N ASP A 652 -15.37 -9.17 24.80
CA ASP A 652 -15.14 -8.21 25.89
C ASP A 652 -15.18 -8.91 27.26
N ALA A 653 -16.09 -9.87 27.44
CA ALA A 653 -16.12 -10.74 28.62
C ALA A 653 -14.86 -11.61 28.74
N ASP A 654 -14.39 -12.20 27.63
CA ASP A 654 -13.15 -12.99 27.58
C ASP A 654 -11.92 -12.12 27.94
N TYR A 655 -11.88 -10.88 27.46
CA TYR A 655 -10.84 -9.91 27.80
C TYR A 655 -10.85 -9.55 29.30
N LEU A 656 -12.01 -9.18 29.86
CA LEU A 656 -12.10 -8.83 31.29
C LEU A 656 -11.77 -10.01 32.20
N ILE A 657 -12.18 -11.23 31.85
CA ILE A 657 -11.77 -12.44 32.58
C ILE A 657 -10.25 -12.55 32.61
N LYS A 658 -9.59 -12.39 31.45
CA LYS A 658 -8.14 -12.46 31.36
C LYS A 658 -7.44 -11.32 32.10
N LYS A 659 -8.03 -10.11 32.11
CA LYS A 659 -7.52 -8.92 32.82
C LYS A 659 -7.54 -9.07 34.34
N TRP A 660 -8.56 -9.76 34.89
CA TRP A 660 -8.70 -9.97 36.33
C TRP A 660 -7.98 -11.22 36.87
N GLN A 661 -7.58 -12.14 35.98
CA GLN A 661 -6.78 -13.32 36.30
C GLN A 661 -5.30 -12.98 36.32
#